data_AF-A0AAE2CP06-F1
#
_entry.id   AF-A0AAE2CP06-F1
#
_cell.length_a   1.000
_cell.length_b   1.000
_cell.length_c   1.000
_cell.angle_alpha   90.00
_cell.angle_beta   90.00
_cell.angle_gamma   90.00
#
_symmetry.space_group_name_H-M   'P 1'
#
loop_
_entity.id
_entity.type
_entity.pdbx_description
1 polymer ?
#
loop_
_entity_poly.entity_id
_entity_poly.type
_entity_poly.pdbx_seq_one_letter_code
_entity_poly.pdbx_strand_id
1 'polypeptide(L)'
;MVLHLYWASPWNKWSPGWANPLEQDSEPRVREPTRTSFGPVSTTSLSTKDPRQRQAQHIRRLSFDHVSFKTRVSFLFARHPSAFHLNYPYKNPSTVSIDARRAQNSTNMATTNLLRALLLFSLFLLNSFQSESAVASIDLGSEWLKVAVVNLKPGQPPISIAINEMSKRKTPSLISFHADSRLIGEESSNLLARYPNKVFSHLPSLLGKPYSFTRDFLSKLYLSYEISPEDKREVAVFKAEAGEFGNFTAEEMVGMILKYAVGLAETHAKTSLKDVVITVPPFTGVAERRGLLAAADLAGLNVLALVNEHSGAALQYGIDKDFSNGSRHVVFYDMGASSTYAALVYFSAYNAKEFGKTVSVNQFQVKDVKWDAELGGQNMELRMVEYFADEFNKQLGNGVDIRNSPKSMAKLKKQVKRTKEILSANMMAPISVESLYDDRDFRSTITREKFEELCEDLWEKALVPLKEVLNHSGLNTDDLYAVELIGGATRVPKLQAKLQEFLGRKELDKHLDADEAIVLGASLHAANLSDGIKLNRKLGMIDGSTYGFVFELDGVGLLKDENTRQLIVPRMKKLPSKMFRSVVHNKDFEVSLSYESKDLIPPGATSLTFAQYDISGLTDTNEKYSSRNLSSPIKANLHFSLSRSGIFSLDRAEAVIEITEWVEVPRKNLTVDNSTSASANNTDADARDTPEENNDKLETNNGSSNLSDSSANETNTGDLGTERKLKKRTFRVALKVIEKTTGPGMPISKESFAEAKRKLEALDKKDAERRRTAELKNNLEGYIYSTKDKLGSEEFEKVSSEQQRQSFMEKLNEVEDWLYTDGEDASATEFQGRLDMLKAIGDPIFFRYDELTARPAASEHARKYLTELQQVTREAEKLKNWLSDKEAEQKKTSGFSKPAFTSTEVYGKVLDLQDKVASVNRIPKPKPKVEKPDKAETESVGEANATDSTSGETSSKDQTTSDSGNVADDKAHDEL
;
A
#
# COMPACT_ATOMS: atom_id res chain seq x y z
N MET A 1 -25.46 30.69 -11.54
CA MET A 1 -24.84 31.99 -11.89
C MET A 1 -23.54 32.12 -11.09
N VAL A 2 -22.42 32.40 -11.77
CA VAL A 2 -21.10 32.85 -11.25
C VAL A 2 -20.49 32.18 -10.00
N LEU A 3 -19.42 31.38 -10.20
CA LEU A 3 -18.33 31.19 -9.23
C LEU A 3 -17.43 32.45 -9.20
N HIS A 4 -16.78 32.75 -8.07
CA HIS A 4 -15.32 33.00 -7.95
C HIS A 4 -14.93 33.07 -6.45
N LEU A 5 -14.06 32.18 -5.95
CA LEU A 5 -12.60 32.35 -5.79
C LEU A 5 -12.19 33.46 -4.80
N TYR A 6 -11.51 33.10 -3.70
CA TYR A 6 -10.03 33.22 -3.62
C TYR A 6 -9.40 32.51 -2.40
N TRP A 7 -8.14 32.12 -2.56
CA TRP A 7 -7.20 31.66 -1.52
C TRP A 7 -6.61 32.84 -0.73
N ALA A 8 -6.40 32.71 0.58
CA ALA A 8 -5.20 33.20 1.30
C ALA A 8 -5.14 32.76 2.78
N SER A 9 -3.97 32.29 3.19
CA SER A 9 -3.47 32.22 4.58
C SER A 9 -2.26 33.17 4.69
N PRO A 10 -1.56 33.33 5.83
CA PRO A 10 -2.00 33.42 7.24
C PRO A 10 -1.37 34.63 7.97
N TRP A 11 -2.06 35.34 8.88
CA TRP A 11 -1.38 36.26 9.82
C TRP A 11 -1.93 36.25 11.26
N ASN A 12 -1.06 36.71 12.16
CA ASN A 12 -1.01 36.44 13.59
C ASN A 12 -1.86 37.37 14.48
N LYS A 13 -2.24 36.85 15.66
CA LYS A 13 -2.65 37.54 16.90
C LYS A 13 -3.97 38.33 16.87
N TRP A 14 -4.77 38.18 17.93
CA TRP A 14 -4.93 39.20 18.99
C TRP A 14 -5.44 38.53 20.29
N SER A 15 -5.24 39.20 21.42
CA SER A 15 -5.39 38.66 22.79
C SER A 15 -6.79 38.92 23.40
N PRO A 16 -7.18 38.25 24.51
CA PRO A 16 -8.57 38.27 25.00
C PRO A 16 -8.89 39.48 25.91
N GLY A 17 -10.19 39.79 26.04
CA GLY A 17 -10.69 40.96 26.77
C GLY A 17 -12.07 40.78 27.43
N TRP A 18 -12.09 40.11 28.58
CA TRP A 18 -12.88 40.45 29.79
C TRP A 18 -14.43 40.53 29.73
N ALA A 19 -15.08 39.63 30.47
CA ALA A 19 -16.08 40.00 31.48
C ALA A 19 -16.22 38.87 32.53
N ASN A 20 -16.02 39.20 33.81
CA ASN A 20 -16.41 38.42 34.98
C ASN A 20 -17.02 39.45 35.96
N PRO A 21 -17.93 39.07 36.89
CA PRO A 21 -17.46 39.10 38.28
C PRO A 21 -18.16 38.13 39.28
N LEU A 22 -17.47 38.01 40.43
CA LEU A 22 -17.86 37.57 41.79
C LEU A 22 -17.74 36.05 42.07
N GLU A 23 -17.20 35.58 43.21
CA GLU A 23 -16.53 36.24 44.36
C GLU A 23 -15.67 35.20 45.14
N GLN A 24 -14.63 35.67 45.87
CA GLN A 24 -13.98 35.11 47.10
C GLN A 24 -13.71 33.58 47.22
N ASP A 25 -12.55 33.04 47.60
CA ASP A 25 -11.24 33.56 48.05
C ASP A 25 -10.18 32.39 47.90
N SER A 26 -8.91 32.36 48.34
CA SER A 26 -8.16 33.21 49.28
C SER A 26 -6.64 33.32 48.98
N GLU A 27 -5.95 33.98 49.90
CA GLU A 27 -4.52 34.37 49.97
C GLU A 27 -3.59 33.39 50.77
N PRO A 28 -2.24 33.61 50.93
CA PRO A 28 -1.22 34.10 49.96
C PRO A 28 0.21 33.45 50.16
N ARG A 29 1.27 34.13 49.63
CA ARG A 29 2.75 34.11 49.97
C ARG A 29 3.67 33.30 49.00
N VAL A 30 4.89 33.74 48.61
CA VAL A 30 5.68 34.99 48.89
C VAL A 30 6.87 35.18 47.89
N ARG A 31 7.21 36.46 47.59
CA ARG A 31 8.49 37.10 47.08
C ARG A 31 9.25 36.48 45.86
N GLU A 32 9.55 37.19 44.75
CA GLU A 32 10.34 38.44 44.50
C GLU A 32 11.88 38.32 44.74
N PRO A 33 12.79 39.15 44.15
CA PRO A 33 13.28 39.14 42.74
C PRO A 33 14.84 39.30 42.60
N THR A 34 15.38 39.52 41.39
CA THR A 34 16.45 40.53 41.02
C THR A 34 16.81 40.42 39.51
N ARG A 35 16.86 41.52 38.70
CA ARG A 35 18.00 42.44 38.36
C ARG A 35 19.24 41.71 37.76
N THR A 36 20.04 42.19 36.78
CA THR A 36 20.34 43.51 36.11
C THR A 36 21.34 43.21 34.94
N SER A 37 21.63 44.02 33.88
CA SER A 37 21.06 45.21 33.21
C SER A 37 21.98 45.70 32.04
N PHE A 38 21.53 46.68 31.23
CA PHE A 38 22.28 47.52 30.24
C PHE A 38 22.67 46.96 28.84
N GLY A 39 22.45 47.80 27.81
CA GLY A 39 23.15 47.80 26.50
C GLY A 39 24.19 48.94 26.47
N PRO A 40 24.38 49.72 25.37
CA PRO A 40 23.86 49.62 24.00
C PRO A 40 24.95 49.93 22.89
N VAL A 41 24.49 50.31 21.68
CA VAL A 41 25.16 51.15 20.64
C VAL A 41 25.76 50.49 19.37
N SER A 42 25.32 51.06 18.23
CA SER A 42 25.66 50.98 16.78
C SER A 42 27.13 50.72 16.36
N THR A 43 27.44 50.20 15.16
CA THR A 43 27.48 50.99 13.87
C THR A 43 27.65 50.14 12.58
N THR A 44 27.35 50.77 11.42
CA THR A 44 27.84 50.63 10.01
C THR A 44 28.99 49.65 9.66
N SER A 45 29.20 49.13 8.43
CA SER A 45 28.65 49.38 7.07
C SER A 45 29.21 48.37 6.02
N LEU A 46 28.74 48.46 4.76
CA LEU A 46 29.44 48.12 3.48
C LEU A 46 30.03 46.69 3.30
N SER A 47 29.46 45.84 2.42
CA SER A 47 29.75 45.77 0.97
C SER A 47 31.12 45.19 0.59
N THR A 48 31.15 43.96 0.02
CA THR A 48 31.60 43.67 -1.37
C THR A 48 31.78 42.16 -1.68
N LYS A 49 31.42 41.77 -2.92
CA LYS A 49 32.05 40.76 -3.82
C LYS A 49 32.21 39.27 -3.39
N ASP A 50 31.53 38.41 -4.16
CA ASP A 50 32.00 37.06 -4.58
C ASP A 50 33.31 37.22 -5.42
N PRO A 51 34.34 36.35 -5.28
CA PRO A 51 34.43 35.20 -6.18
C PRO A 51 35.05 33.90 -5.60
N ARG A 52 34.35 32.79 -5.83
CA ARG A 52 34.81 31.46 -6.31
C ARG A 52 36.30 31.00 -6.21
N GLN A 53 36.40 29.67 -6.01
CA GLN A 53 37.43 28.69 -6.41
C GLN A 53 38.71 28.48 -5.57
N ARG A 54 38.85 27.23 -5.10
CA ARG A 54 39.99 26.35 -5.45
C ARG A 54 39.58 24.87 -5.45
N GLN A 55 39.85 24.18 -6.56
CA GLN A 55 40.02 22.72 -6.62
C GLN A 55 41.46 22.37 -6.12
N ALA A 56 41.94 21.13 -5.94
CA ALA A 56 41.42 19.81 -6.29
C ALA A 56 42.15 18.70 -5.48
N GLN A 57 41.52 17.52 -5.35
CA GLN A 57 42.16 16.17 -5.37
C GLN A 57 43.15 15.79 -4.24
N HIS A 58 43.38 14.51 -3.88
CA HIS A 58 43.37 13.27 -4.69
C HIS A 58 42.94 12.01 -3.89
N ILE A 59 42.86 10.84 -4.55
CA ILE A 59 42.20 9.60 -4.08
C ILE A 59 43.16 8.40 -3.97
N ARG A 60 43.03 7.57 -2.90
CA ARG A 60 43.23 6.09 -2.84
C ARG A 60 42.35 5.55 -1.69
N ARG A 61 41.47 4.51 -1.74
CA ARG A 61 41.21 3.30 -2.55
C ARG A 61 41.91 2.00 -2.08
N LEU A 62 41.09 1.08 -1.54
CA LEU A 62 41.17 -0.41 -1.53
C LEU A 62 39.68 -0.88 -1.66
N SER A 63 39.17 -1.72 -2.57
CA SER A 63 39.50 -3.09 -3.04
C SER A 63 39.37 -4.16 -1.95
N PHE A 64 38.70 -5.32 -2.10
CA PHE A 64 38.12 -6.06 -3.24
C PHE A 64 36.83 -6.81 -2.74
N ASP A 65 35.97 -7.52 -3.49
CA ASP A 65 35.77 -7.79 -4.94
C ASP A 65 34.30 -8.27 -5.20
N HIS A 66 33.89 -8.47 -6.46
CA HIS A 66 32.81 -9.42 -6.82
C HIS A 66 32.90 -9.98 -8.25
N VAL A 67 32.49 -11.25 -8.40
CA VAL A 67 32.75 -12.10 -9.58
C VAL A 67 31.84 -11.79 -10.78
N SER A 68 32.43 -11.87 -11.98
CA SER A 68 31.78 -11.69 -13.28
C SER A 68 30.78 -12.81 -13.63
N PHE A 69 29.61 -12.43 -14.16
CA PHE A 69 28.89 -13.24 -15.15
C PHE A 69 28.57 -12.40 -16.39
N LYS A 70 28.93 -12.92 -17.57
CA LYS A 70 28.65 -12.33 -18.88
C LYS A 70 27.41 -12.98 -19.48
N THR A 71 26.51 -12.19 -20.06
CA THR A 71 25.57 -12.67 -21.07
C THR A 71 25.69 -11.79 -22.31
N ARG A 72 26.04 -12.40 -23.45
CA ARG A 72 25.98 -11.77 -24.78
C ARG A 72 24.54 -11.89 -25.30
N VAL A 73 24.05 -10.85 -25.96
CA VAL A 73 23.10 -11.00 -27.06
C VAL A 73 23.69 -10.28 -28.26
N SER A 74 23.90 -11.02 -29.34
CA SER A 74 24.34 -10.49 -30.63
C SER A 74 23.12 -10.37 -31.55
N PHE A 75 23.04 -9.33 -32.38
CA PHE A 75 22.35 -9.44 -33.66
C PHE A 75 23.19 -8.79 -34.76
N LEU A 76 23.36 -9.54 -35.85
CA LEU A 76 23.99 -9.09 -37.08
C LEU A 76 22.99 -8.27 -37.89
N PHE A 77 23.48 -7.28 -38.63
CA PHE A 77 23.20 -7.23 -40.07
C PHE A 77 24.46 -6.81 -40.82
N ALA A 78 24.71 -7.46 -41.95
CA ALA A 78 25.90 -7.24 -42.78
C ALA A 78 25.47 -6.88 -44.20
N ARG A 79 26.20 -5.96 -44.84
CA ARG A 79 26.82 -6.15 -46.16
C ARG A 79 27.64 -4.94 -46.63
N HIS A 80 28.94 -5.16 -46.76
CA HIS A 80 29.85 -4.48 -47.70
C HIS A 80 29.58 -5.00 -49.14
N PRO A 81 30.09 -4.37 -50.24
CA PRO A 81 31.53 -4.37 -50.64
C PRO A 81 31.97 -3.04 -51.32
N SER A 82 33.07 -2.98 -52.11
CA SER A 82 34.48 -3.08 -51.68
C SER A 82 35.46 -2.55 -52.75
N ALA A 83 36.32 -1.58 -52.42
CA ALA A 83 37.56 -1.26 -53.16
C ALA A 83 38.56 -0.61 -52.17
N PHE A 84 39.76 -1.12 -51.86
CA PHE A 84 40.94 -1.42 -52.71
C PHE A 84 41.47 -0.16 -53.46
N HIS A 85 42.77 0.19 -53.44
CA HIS A 85 43.98 -0.54 -53.00
C HIS A 85 45.20 0.40 -52.73
N LEU A 86 46.05 0.02 -51.75
CA LEU A 86 47.55 0.04 -51.70
C LEU A 86 48.44 1.32 -51.78
N ASN A 87 49.43 1.29 -50.86
CA ASN A 87 50.87 1.66 -50.96
C ASN A 87 51.41 3.10 -50.68
N TYR A 88 51.96 3.27 -49.46
CA TYR A 88 53.36 3.61 -49.05
C TYR A 88 54.22 4.67 -49.82
N PRO A 89 55.28 5.27 -49.20
CA PRO A 89 55.72 5.27 -47.78
C PRO A 89 56.06 6.67 -47.19
N TYR A 90 56.52 6.69 -45.93
CA TYR A 90 57.08 7.84 -45.19
C TYR A 90 58.25 8.57 -45.91
N LYS A 91 58.23 9.91 -45.87
CA LYS A 91 59.41 10.77 -45.67
C LYS A 91 59.01 12.04 -44.91
N ASN A 92 59.91 12.50 -44.04
CA ASN A 92 59.74 13.59 -43.07
C ASN A 92 60.59 14.82 -43.50
N PRO A 93 60.59 15.96 -42.77
CA PRO A 93 59.55 17.00 -42.71
C PRO A 93 60.00 18.33 -43.33
N SER A 94 59.07 19.27 -43.59
CA SER A 94 59.10 20.67 -43.08
C SER A 94 58.15 21.61 -43.84
N THR A 95 57.62 22.60 -43.11
CA THR A 95 56.72 23.70 -43.57
C THR A 95 55.28 23.30 -43.97
N VAL A 96 54.40 24.30 -44.08
CA VAL A 96 52.92 24.23 -44.24
C VAL A 96 52.16 23.79 -42.97
N SER A 97 51.07 24.44 -42.54
CA SER A 97 50.68 25.87 -42.56
C SER A 97 49.72 26.11 -41.38
N ILE A 98 49.36 27.37 -41.10
CA ILE A 98 48.49 27.73 -39.97
C ILE A 98 47.03 27.23 -40.16
N ASP A 99 46.61 26.94 -41.39
CA ASP A 99 45.23 26.60 -41.74
C ASP A 99 44.80 25.20 -41.30
N ALA A 100 45.73 24.23 -41.27
CA ALA A 100 45.43 22.86 -40.82
C ALA A 100 44.93 22.82 -39.36
N ARG A 101 45.48 23.67 -38.48
CA ARG A 101 45.01 23.81 -37.09
C ARG A 101 43.62 24.43 -36.98
N ARG A 102 43.22 25.26 -37.95
CA ARG A 102 41.90 25.93 -37.94
C ARG A 102 40.78 24.97 -38.33
N ALA A 103 41.01 24.14 -39.35
CA ALA A 103 40.08 23.09 -39.76
C ALA A 103 39.92 22.01 -38.66
N GLN A 104 41.02 21.55 -38.08
CA GLN A 104 41.01 20.50 -37.05
C GLN A 104 40.36 20.95 -35.72
N ASN A 105 40.49 22.24 -35.36
CA ASN A 105 39.78 22.79 -34.21
C ASN A 105 38.27 22.93 -34.48
N SER A 106 37.86 23.25 -35.71
CA SER A 106 36.43 23.34 -36.08
C SER A 106 35.72 21.99 -35.97
N THR A 107 36.32 20.91 -36.51
CA THR A 107 35.74 19.56 -36.45
C THR A 107 35.75 18.99 -35.03
N ASN A 108 36.79 19.25 -34.23
CA ASN A 108 36.80 18.91 -32.80
C ASN A 108 35.74 19.69 -32.00
N MET A 109 35.47 20.96 -32.35
CA MET A 109 34.45 21.76 -31.69
C MET A 109 33.02 21.32 -32.08
N ALA A 110 32.80 20.94 -33.34
CA ALA A 110 31.53 20.37 -33.80
C ALA A 110 31.23 19.01 -33.13
N THR A 111 32.21 18.11 -33.08
CA THR A 111 32.06 16.78 -32.45
C THR A 111 31.90 16.87 -30.93
N THR A 112 32.62 17.75 -30.25
CA THR A 112 32.42 17.97 -28.80
C THR A 112 31.09 18.65 -28.49
N ASN A 113 30.59 19.54 -29.34
CA ASN A 113 29.24 20.09 -29.20
C ASN A 113 28.15 19.05 -29.49
N LEU A 114 28.36 18.14 -30.45
CA LEU A 114 27.44 17.02 -30.71
C LEU A 114 27.43 16.02 -29.54
N LEU A 115 28.60 15.67 -28.98
CA LEU A 115 28.66 14.86 -27.75
C LEU A 115 28.00 15.57 -26.57
N ARG A 116 28.20 16.88 -26.40
CA ARG A 116 27.50 17.65 -25.36
C ARG A 116 25.99 17.70 -25.57
N ALA A 117 25.52 17.84 -26.82
CA ALA A 117 24.11 17.80 -27.15
C ALA A 117 23.52 16.41 -26.86
N LEU A 118 24.20 15.33 -27.23
CA LEU A 118 23.81 13.96 -26.90
C LEU A 118 23.83 13.68 -25.39
N LEU A 119 24.79 14.24 -24.65
CA LEU A 119 24.89 14.08 -23.20
C LEU A 119 23.87 14.93 -22.44
N LEU A 120 23.52 16.12 -22.97
CA LEU A 120 22.42 16.94 -22.48
C LEU A 120 21.07 16.29 -22.81
N PHE A 121 20.92 15.70 -24.00
CA PHE A 121 19.70 14.98 -24.40
C PHE A 121 19.52 13.68 -23.59
N SER A 122 20.60 12.94 -23.30
CA SER A 122 20.54 11.78 -22.40
C SER A 122 20.27 12.18 -20.95
N LEU A 123 20.85 13.29 -20.46
CA LEU A 123 20.49 13.88 -19.16
C LEU A 123 19.02 14.36 -19.13
N PHE A 124 18.48 14.87 -20.24
CA PHE A 124 17.07 15.27 -20.33
C PHE A 124 16.14 14.05 -20.30
N LEU A 125 16.47 13.00 -21.06
CA LEU A 125 15.77 11.71 -21.03
C LEU A 125 15.82 11.05 -19.65
N LEU A 126 16.97 11.12 -18.95
CA LEU A 126 17.13 10.59 -17.59
C LEU A 126 16.34 11.39 -16.53
N ASN A 127 16.04 12.67 -16.76
CA ASN A 127 15.14 13.45 -15.89
C ASN A 127 13.65 13.28 -16.24
N SER A 128 13.33 12.63 -17.36
CA SER A 128 11.94 12.41 -17.81
C SER A 128 11.28 11.16 -17.20
N PHE A 129 12.07 10.26 -16.61
CA PHE A 129 11.58 9.06 -15.92
C PHE A 129 11.74 9.20 -14.41
N GLN A 130 10.86 10.00 -13.81
CA GLN A 130 10.65 9.93 -12.37
C GLN A 130 10.00 8.56 -12.07
N SER A 131 10.76 7.65 -11.45
CA SER A 131 10.27 6.30 -11.17
C SER A 131 9.10 6.36 -10.17
N GLU A 132 7.87 6.19 -10.68
CA GLU A 132 6.65 6.24 -9.88
C GLU A 132 6.45 4.94 -9.10
N SER A 133 7.23 4.79 -8.01
CA SER A 133 7.05 3.69 -7.06
C SER A 133 5.69 3.82 -6.36
N ALA A 134 4.92 2.74 -6.41
CA ALA A 134 3.69 2.54 -5.65
C ALA A 134 3.75 1.20 -4.93
N VAL A 135 3.12 1.12 -3.76
CA VAL A 135 2.93 -0.10 -2.97
C VAL A 135 1.48 -0.14 -2.49
N ALA A 136 0.87 -1.32 -2.43
CA ALA A 136 -0.52 -1.46 -1.97
C ALA A 136 -0.60 -2.20 -0.64
N SER A 137 -1.72 -2.00 0.06
CA SER A 137 -2.22 -2.91 1.07
C SER A 137 -3.56 -3.48 0.65
N ILE A 138 -3.78 -4.75 0.97
CA ILE A 138 -5.01 -5.48 0.68
C ILE A 138 -5.60 -5.96 2.00
N ASP A 139 -6.83 -5.53 2.30
CA ASP A 139 -7.62 -6.10 3.37
C ASP A 139 -8.52 -7.22 2.82
N LEU A 140 -8.15 -8.47 3.12
CA LEU A 140 -8.75 -9.67 2.55
C LEU A 140 -9.76 -10.31 3.53
N GLY A 141 -10.76 -9.54 3.93
CA GLY A 141 -11.83 -10.04 4.80
C GLY A 141 -12.67 -11.15 4.15
N SER A 142 -13.28 -12.02 4.97
CA SER A 142 -14.06 -13.19 4.50
C SER A 142 -15.18 -12.86 3.51
N GLU A 143 -15.78 -11.67 3.61
CA GLU A 143 -16.82 -11.18 2.69
C GLU A 143 -16.43 -9.94 1.88
N TRP A 144 -15.49 -9.12 2.36
CA TRP A 144 -15.25 -7.78 1.84
C TRP A 144 -13.76 -7.53 1.65
N LEU A 145 -13.39 -7.37 0.39
CA LEU A 145 -12.09 -6.90 -0.08
C LEU A 145 -12.05 -5.36 0.01
N LYS A 146 -10.98 -4.79 0.58
CA LYS A 146 -10.61 -3.38 0.38
C LYS A 146 -9.15 -3.30 -0.04
N VAL A 147 -8.80 -2.26 -0.78
CA VAL A 147 -7.45 -2.04 -1.27
C VAL A 147 -7.07 -0.59 -1.03
N ALA A 148 -5.91 -0.35 -0.45
CA ALA A 148 -5.33 0.99 -0.34
C ALA A 148 -4.01 1.05 -1.11
N VAL A 149 -3.70 2.21 -1.67
CA VAL A 149 -2.46 2.45 -2.42
C VAL A 149 -1.71 3.59 -1.80
N VAL A 150 -0.40 3.41 -1.69
CA VAL A 150 0.55 4.46 -1.35
C VAL A 150 1.22 4.91 -2.64
N ASN A 151 1.04 6.18 -2.98
CA ASN A 151 1.76 6.83 -4.08
C ASN A 151 2.23 8.21 -3.63
N LEU A 152 3.30 8.73 -4.23
CA LEU A 152 3.86 10.05 -3.86
C LEU A 152 3.61 11.09 -4.96
N LYS A 153 2.50 10.97 -5.70
CA LYS A 153 2.18 11.86 -6.82
C LYS A 153 1.80 13.26 -6.31
N PRO A 154 2.43 14.35 -6.80
CA PRO A 154 2.09 15.71 -6.38
C PRO A 154 0.60 16.03 -6.56
N GLY A 155 -0.04 16.50 -5.50
CA GLY A 155 -1.47 16.86 -5.50
C GLY A 155 -2.43 15.71 -5.17
N GLN A 156 -1.94 14.48 -4.96
CA GLN A 156 -2.74 13.38 -4.40
C GLN A 156 -2.41 13.16 -2.91
N PRO A 157 -3.36 12.65 -2.09
CA PRO A 157 -3.05 12.20 -0.74
C PRO A 157 -2.07 11.00 -0.81
N PRO A 158 -1.00 10.96 0.01
CA PRO A 158 0.02 9.91 -0.09
C PRO A 158 -0.49 8.48 0.09
N ILE A 159 -1.65 8.34 0.74
CA ILE A 159 -2.35 7.08 0.99
C ILE A 159 -3.82 7.31 0.63
N SER A 160 -4.42 6.38 -0.11
CA SER A 160 -5.85 6.42 -0.43
C SER A 160 -6.42 5.03 -0.71
N ILE A 161 -7.72 4.85 -0.45
CA ILE A 161 -8.47 3.66 -0.87
C ILE A 161 -8.63 3.67 -2.40
N ALA A 162 -8.30 2.56 -3.05
CA ALA A 162 -8.64 2.32 -4.44
C ALA A 162 -10.13 1.95 -4.54
N ILE A 163 -10.86 2.65 -5.40
CA ILE A 163 -12.27 2.36 -5.68
C ILE A 163 -12.40 1.28 -6.74
N ASN A 164 -13.49 0.52 -6.69
CA ASN A 164 -13.84 -0.44 -7.73
C ASN A 164 -14.55 0.23 -8.92
N GLU A 165 -14.88 -0.58 -9.93
CA GLU A 165 -15.53 -0.17 -11.18
C GLU A 165 -16.90 0.52 -10.94
N MET A 166 -17.57 0.19 -9.83
CA MET A 166 -18.83 0.79 -9.39
C MET A 166 -18.62 2.01 -8.45
N SER A 167 -17.41 2.56 -8.40
CA SER A 167 -16.98 3.66 -7.52
C SER A 167 -17.13 3.38 -6.00
N LYS A 168 -17.24 2.12 -5.60
CA LYS A 168 -17.32 1.72 -4.18
C LYS A 168 -15.92 1.55 -3.58
N ARG A 169 -15.81 1.80 -2.27
CA ARG A 169 -14.58 1.73 -1.47
C ARG A 169 -14.30 0.34 -0.88
N LYS A 170 -15.22 -0.60 -1.08
CA LYS A 170 -15.10 -2.02 -0.75
C LYS A 170 -15.80 -2.85 -1.83
N THR A 171 -15.27 -4.06 -2.09
CA THR A 171 -15.78 -5.00 -3.08
C THR A 171 -16.14 -6.33 -2.42
N PRO A 172 -17.23 -7.01 -2.80
CA PRO A 172 -17.51 -8.37 -2.34
C PRO A 172 -16.35 -9.32 -2.65
N SER A 173 -15.93 -10.14 -1.69
CA SER A 173 -14.90 -11.18 -1.87
C SER A 173 -15.51 -12.42 -2.52
N LEU A 174 -15.94 -12.26 -3.78
CA LEU A 174 -16.69 -13.24 -4.56
C LEU A 174 -16.01 -13.50 -5.91
N ILE A 175 -16.07 -14.75 -6.37
CA ILE A 175 -15.66 -15.16 -7.71
C ILE A 175 -16.67 -16.14 -8.28
N SER A 176 -16.94 -16.06 -9.58
CA SER A 176 -17.83 -16.98 -10.26
C SER A 176 -17.39 -17.29 -11.68
N PHE A 177 -17.78 -18.47 -12.15
CA PHE A 177 -17.56 -18.91 -13.52
C PHE A 177 -18.93 -19.16 -14.18
N HIS A 178 -19.22 -18.43 -15.26
CA HIS A 178 -20.51 -18.48 -15.94
C HIS A 178 -20.34 -18.11 -17.42
N ALA A 179 -20.96 -18.86 -18.34
CA ALA A 179 -20.80 -18.68 -19.79
C ALA A 179 -19.30 -18.58 -20.20
N ASP A 180 -18.50 -19.54 -19.69
CA ASP A 180 -17.04 -19.62 -19.79
C ASP A 180 -16.26 -18.34 -19.39
N SER A 181 -16.90 -17.40 -18.71
CA SER A 181 -16.31 -16.13 -18.25
C SER A 181 -16.07 -16.18 -16.75
N ARG A 182 -14.91 -15.66 -16.32
CA ARG A 182 -14.60 -15.42 -14.91
C ARG A 182 -15.11 -14.04 -14.53
N LEU A 183 -15.93 -13.97 -13.48
CA LEU A 183 -16.43 -12.73 -12.89
C LEU A 183 -15.95 -12.64 -11.45
N ILE A 184 -15.56 -11.43 -11.00
CA ILE A 184 -15.07 -11.17 -9.64
C ILE A 184 -15.83 -9.99 -9.06
N GLY A 185 -16.03 -9.97 -7.75
CA GLY A 185 -16.58 -8.82 -7.03
C GLY A 185 -18.05 -8.53 -7.34
N GLU A 186 -18.32 -7.31 -7.78
CA GLU A 186 -19.69 -6.83 -8.07
C GLU A 186 -20.35 -7.62 -9.21
N GLU A 187 -19.62 -7.96 -10.28
CA GLU A 187 -20.14 -8.81 -11.38
C GLU A 187 -20.61 -10.17 -10.84
N SER A 188 -19.84 -10.76 -9.92
CA SER A 188 -20.15 -12.06 -9.31
C SER A 188 -21.32 -11.98 -8.31
N SER A 189 -21.41 -10.89 -7.54
CA SER A 189 -22.49 -10.62 -6.59
C SER A 189 -23.88 -10.61 -7.24
N ASN A 190 -23.97 -10.12 -8.48
CA ASN A 190 -25.22 -10.08 -9.26
C ASN A 190 -25.75 -11.48 -9.61
N LEU A 191 -24.88 -12.49 -9.75
CA LEU A 191 -25.28 -13.86 -10.05
C LEU A 191 -25.69 -14.68 -8.82
N LEU A 192 -25.27 -14.30 -7.59
CA LEU A 192 -25.38 -15.12 -6.37
C LEU A 192 -26.79 -15.64 -6.10
N ALA A 193 -27.82 -14.81 -6.28
CA ALA A 193 -29.22 -15.21 -6.04
C ALA A 193 -29.83 -16.08 -7.15
N ARG A 194 -29.17 -16.17 -8.32
CA ARG A 194 -29.64 -16.94 -9.49
C ARG A 194 -28.87 -18.27 -9.63
N TYR A 195 -27.56 -18.24 -9.44
CA TYR A 195 -26.64 -19.38 -9.62
C TYR A 195 -25.72 -19.56 -8.39
N PRO A 196 -26.25 -19.83 -7.19
CA PRO A 196 -25.46 -19.89 -5.96
C PRO A 196 -24.38 -20.97 -5.95
N ASN A 197 -24.53 -22.04 -6.72
CA ASN A 197 -23.53 -23.09 -6.91
C ASN A 197 -22.35 -22.66 -7.80
N LYS A 198 -22.46 -21.53 -8.52
CA LYS A 198 -21.43 -20.98 -9.41
C LYS A 198 -20.69 -19.77 -8.81
N VAL A 199 -21.13 -19.27 -7.65
CA VAL A 199 -20.59 -18.08 -6.98
C VAL A 199 -19.90 -18.47 -5.68
N PHE A 200 -18.58 -18.57 -5.72
CA PHE A 200 -17.71 -18.95 -4.61
C PHE A 200 -17.42 -17.73 -3.71
N SER A 201 -17.50 -17.98 -2.41
CA SER A 201 -17.38 -16.96 -1.34
C SER A 201 -16.56 -17.54 -0.18
N HIS A 202 -16.15 -16.69 0.77
CA HIS A 202 -15.41 -17.10 1.99
C HIS A 202 -14.06 -17.80 1.73
N LEU A 203 -13.56 -17.78 0.49
CA LEU A 203 -12.35 -18.47 0.06
C LEU A 203 -11.09 -18.17 0.91
N PRO A 204 -10.84 -16.94 1.42
CA PRO A 204 -9.72 -16.69 2.32
C PRO A 204 -9.74 -17.54 3.60
N SER A 205 -10.93 -17.87 4.10
CA SER A 205 -11.14 -18.72 5.28
C SER A 205 -10.86 -20.21 5.02
N LEU A 206 -10.74 -20.61 3.75
CA LEU A 206 -10.58 -21.99 3.28
C LEU A 206 -9.13 -22.32 2.83
N LEU A 207 -8.24 -21.32 2.82
CA LEU A 207 -6.82 -21.49 2.54
C LEU A 207 -6.16 -22.42 3.57
N GLY A 208 -5.38 -23.40 3.11
CA GLY A 208 -4.64 -24.32 3.99
C GLY A 208 -5.53 -25.17 4.92
N LYS A 209 -6.82 -25.35 4.60
CA LYS A 209 -7.75 -26.17 5.39
C LYS A 209 -7.91 -27.58 4.79
N PRO A 210 -8.10 -28.63 5.63
CA PRO A 210 -8.41 -29.96 5.15
C PRO A 210 -9.81 -30.01 4.52
N TYR A 211 -9.99 -30.92 3.56
CA TYR A 211 -11.23 -31.17 2.83
C TYR A 211 -12.44 -31.36 3.76
N SER A 212 -12.26 -32.08 4.87
CA SER A 212 -13.31 -32.31 5.88
C SER A 212 -13.80 -31.00 6.52
N PHE A 213 -12.89 -30.13 6.97
CA PHE A 213 -13.23 -28.82 7.50
C PHE A 213 -13.97 -27.98 6.46
N THR A 214 -13.47 -27.93 5.23
CA THR A 214 -14.12 -27.16 4.16
C THR A 214 -15.53 -27.66 3.87
N ARG A 215 -15.74 -28.98 3.75
CA ARG A 215 -17.07 -29.58 3.57
C ARG A 215 -18.02 -29.16 4.70
N ASP A 216 -17.58 -29.27 5.94
CA ASP A 216 -18.42 -29.00 7.12
C ASP A 216 -18.71 -27.50 7.26
N PHE A 217 -17.75 -26.63 6.94
CA PHE A 217 -17.92 -25.18 6.85
C PHE A 217 -18.95 -24.78 5.78
N LEU A 218 -18.85 -25.34 4.57
CA LEU A 218 -19.81 -25.09 3.49
C LEU A 218 -21.22 -25.56 3.86
N SER A 219 -21.33 -26.70 4.54
CA SER A 219 -22.61 -27.23 5.05
C SER A 219 -23.22 -26.31 6.12
N LYS A 220 -22.44 -25.91 7.15
CA LYS A 220 -22.86 -24.95 8.20
C LYS A 220 -23.41 -23.64 7.59
N LEU A 221 -22.83 -23.19 6.48
CA LEU A 221 -23.21 -21.93 5.82
C LEU A 221 -24.23 -22.10 4.69
N TYR A 222 -24.80 -23.29 4.44
CA TYR A 222 -25.64 -23.62 3.27
C TYR A 222 -25.04 -23.11 1.95
N LEU A 223 -23.77 -23.42 1.69
CA LEU A 223 -23.05 -23.08 0.46
C LEU A 223 -22.91 -24.34 -0.40
N SER A 224 -23.69 -24.40 -1.48
CA SER A 224 -23.82 -25.58 -2.34
C SER A 224 -22.73 -25.65 -3.40
N TYR A 225 -21.46 -25.67 -2.98
CA TYR A 225 -20.32 -25.84 -3.87
C TYR A 225 -19.97 -27.32 -4.00
N GLU A 226 -19.68 -27.77 -5.21
CA GLU A 226 -19.18 -29.13 -5.44
C GLU A 226 -17.67 -29.16 -5.17
N ILE A 227 -17.24 -30.05 -4.27
CA ILE A 227 -15.84 -30.18 -3.85
C ILE A 227 -15.37 -31.64 -3.82
N SER A 228 -14.10 -31.86 -4.14
CA SER A 228 -13.37 -33.13 -3.99
C SER A 228 -12.06 -32.93 -3.21
N PRO A 229 -11.52 -33.96 -2.54
CA PRO A 229 -10.20 -33.87 -1.92
C PRO A 229 -9.08 -33.86 -2.98
N GLU A 230 -7.97 -33.18 -2.67
CA GLU A 230 -6.70 -33.27 -3.42
C GLU A 230 -5.82 -34.41 -2.86
N ASP A 231 -5.28 -35.27 -3.72
CA ASP A 231 -4.58 -36.52 -3.35
C ASP A 231 -3.40 -36.38 -2.37
N LYS A 232 -2.70 -35.22 -2.33
CA LYS A 232 -1.45 -35.06 -1.58
C LYS A 232 -1.55 -34.18 -0.35
N ARG A 233 -2.23 -33.03 -0.46
CA ARG A 233 -2.39 -32.09 0.66
C ARG A 233 -3.71 -32.26 1.39
N GLU A 234 -4.61 -33.12 0.90
CA GLU A 234 -5.96 -33.35 1.43
C GLU A 234 -6.80 -32.06 1.56
N VAL A 235 -6.49 -31.03 0.77
CA VAL A 235 -7.26 -29.78 0.71
C VAL A 235 -8.48 -29.94 -0.22
N ALA A 236 -9.41 -28.99 -0.16
CA ALA A 236 -10.57 -28.99 -1.06
C ALA A 236 -10.24 -28.43 -2.45
N VAL A 237 -10.67 -29.16 -3.48
CA VAL A 237 -10.72 -28.74 -4.89
C VAL A 237 -12.17 -28.47 -5.24
N PHE A 238 -12.48 -27.24 -5.64
CA PHE A 238 -13.80 -26.76 -6.04
C PHE A 238 -14.00 -26.99 -7.54
N LYS A 239 -15.12 -27.61 -7.92
CA LYS A 239 -15.50 -27.75 -9.32
C LYS A 239 -16.25 -26.50 -9.80
N ALA A 240 -15.90 -26.00 -10.97
CA ALA A 240 -16.46 -24.80 -11.56
C ALA A 240 -16.56 -24.89 -13.08
N GLU A 241 -17.57 -24.24 -13.67
CA GLU A 241 -17.81 -24.19 -15.12
C GLU A 241 -16.86 -23.19 -15.82
N ALA A 242 -15.58 -23.54 -15.89
CA ALA A 242 -14.50 -22.70 -16.42
C ALA A 242 -13.89 -23.28 -17.71
N GLY A 243 -14.72 -23.78 -18.63
CA GLY A 243 -14.27 -24.51 -19.83
C GLY A 243 -13.36 -25.69 -19.47
N GLU A 244 -12.21 -25.78 -20.16
CA GLU A 244 -11.21 -26.85 -19.98
C GLU A 244 -10.58 -26.91 -18.57
N PHE A 245 -10.73 -25.87 -17.74
CA PHE A 245 -9.97 -25.69 -16.50
C PHE A 245 -10.69 -26.10 -15.21
N GLY A 246 -11.87 -26.72 -15.30
CA GLY A 246 -12.97 -26.70 -14.31
C GLY A 246 -12.78 -27.20 -12.87
N ASN A 247 -11.57 -27.37 -12.34
CA ASN A 247 -11.28 -27.75 -10.95
C ASN A 247 -10.25 -26.80 -10.34
N PHE A 248 -10.55 -26.07 -9.26
CA PHE A 248 -9.64 -25.08 -8.65
C PHE A 248 -9.47 -25.30 -7.15
N THR A 249 -8.28 -25.02 -6.64
CA THR A 249 -7.97 -24.92 -5.20
C THR A 249 -8.38 -23.56 -4.62
N ALA A 250 -8.45 -23.44 -3.30
CA ALA A 250 -8.68 -22.16 -2.64
C ALA A 250 -7.57 -21.14 -2.95
N GLU A 251 -6.32 -21.61 -3.03
CA GLU A 251 -5.15 -20.79 -3.35
C GLU A 251 -5.22 -20.22 -4.77
N GLU A 252 -5.67 -21.00 -5.76
CA GLU A 252 -5.91 -20.52 -7.12
C GLU A 252 -7.01 -19.44 -7.15
N MET A 253 -8.17 -19.70 -6.53
CA MET A 253 -9.28 -18.73 -6.56
C MET A 253 -8.93 -17.44 -5.80
N VAL A 254 -8.25 -17.53 -4.64
CA VAL A 254 -7.75 -16.34 -3.93
C VAL A 254 -6.68 -15.62 -4.75
N GLY A 255 -5.82 -16.34 -5.49
CA GLY A 255 -4.87 -15.73 -6.41
C GLY A 255 -5.55 -14.86 -7.47
N MET A 256 -6.69 -15.29 -8.01
CA MET A 256 -7.49 -14.48 -8.93
C MET A 256 -8.09 -13.23 -8.25
N ILE A 257 -8.58 -13.36 -7.01
CA ILE A 257 -9.10 -12.22 -6.22
C ILE A 257 -7.97 -11.22 -5.93
N LEU A 258 -6.76 -11.69 -5.58
CA LEU A 258 -5.59 -10.85 -5.36
C LEU A 258 -5.12 -10.16 -6.66
N LYS A 259 -5.20 -10.85 -7.80
CA LYS A 259 -4.90 -10.28 -9.12
C LYS A 259 -5.86 -9.16 -9.48
N TYR A 260 -7.16 -9.35 -9.23
CA TYR A 260 -8.18 -8.31 -9.37
C TYR A 260 -7.94 -7.13 -8.39
N ALA A 261 -7.65 -7.42 -7.12
CA ALA A 261 -7.36 -6.42 -6.10
C ALA A 261 -6.21 -5.49 -6.48
N VAL A 262 -5.12 -6.04 -7.04
CA VAL A 262 -4.00 -5.23 -7.54
C VAL A 262 -4.36 -4.49 -8.83
N GLY A 263 -5.21 -5.05 -9.69
CA GLY A 263 -5.79 -4.32 -10.84
C GLY A 263 -6.51 -3.03 -10.43
N LEU A 264 -7.28 -3.05 -9.32
CA LEU A 264 -7.88 -1.83 -8.75
C LEU A 264 -6.82 -0.81 -8.32
N ALA A 265 -5.75 -1.28 -7.68
CA ALA A 265 -4.64 -0.43 -7.25
C ALA A 265 -3.88 0.20 -8.42
N GLU A 266 -3.60 -0.58 -9.47
CA GLU A 266 -2.91 -0.13 -10.69
C GLU A 266 -3.76 0.91 -11.45
N THR A 267 -5.07 0.68 -11.60
CA THR A 267 -6.00 1.65 -12.20
C THR A 267 -6.07 2.96 -11.41
N HIS A 268 -6.15 2.88 -10.07
CA HIS A 268 -6.23 4.05 -9.20
C HIS A 268 -4.94 4.89 -9.21
N ALA A 269 -3.78 4.24 -9.11
CA ALA A 269 -2.48 4.94 -9.08
C ALA A 269 -1.91 5.26 -10.47
N LYS A 270 -2.43 4.65 -11.54
CA LYS A 270 -1.95 4.78 -12.93
C LYS A 270 -0.46 4.43 -13.07
N THR A 271 -0.03 3.38 -12.38
CA THR A 271 1.32 2.80 -12.44
C THR A 271 1.22 1.30 -12.14
N SER A 272 2.18 0.50 -12.61
CA SER A 272 2.15 -0.94 -12.32
C SER A 272 2.62 -1.23 -10.89
N LEU A 273 2.03 -2.23 -10.26
CA LEU A 273 2.19 -2.50 -8.84
C LEU A 273 2.43 -3.99 -8.60
N LYS A 274 3.51 -4.30 -7.89
CA LYS A 274 3.90 -5.66 -7.53
C LYS A 274 4.03 -5.88 -6.03
N ASP A 275 4.55 -4.87 -5.32
CA ASP A 275 4.82 -4.96 -3.90
C ASP A 275 3.53 -4.71 -3.09
N VAL A 276 3.18 -5.65 -2.21
CA VAL A 276 1.95 -5.60 -1.41
C VAL A 276 2.18 -5.98 0.04
N VAL A 277 1.35 -5.45 0.92
CA VAL A 277 1.09 -6.00 2.27
C VAL A 277 -0.33 -6.54 2.30
N ILE A 278 -0.54 -7.73 2.85
CA ILE A 278 -1.88 -8.35 2.96
C ILE A 278 -2.22 -8.50 4.43
N THR A 279 -3.45 -8.15 4.82
CA THR A 279 -3.94 -8.33 6.19
C THR A 279 -4.32 -9.78 6.44
N VAL A 280 -4.21 -10.23 7.68
CA VAL A 280 -4.67 -11.54 8.11
C VAL A 280 -5.30 -11.48 9.51
N PRO A 281 -6.35 -12.26 9.79
CA PRO A 281 -6.86 -12.43 11.14
C PRO A 281 -5.79 -12.92 12.14
N PRO A 282 -5.90 -12.55 13.44
CA PRO A 282 -4.91 -12.93 14.44
C PRO A 282 -4.76 -14.46 14.59
N PHE A 283 -5.84 -15.21 14.33
CA PHE A 283 -5.86 -16.67 14.42
C PHE A 283 -5.29 -17.39 13.20
N THR A 284 -4.90 -16.69 12.13
CA THR A 284 -4.37 -17.34 10.92
C THR A 284 -3.06 -18.08 11.24
N GLY A 285 -3.06 -19.41 11.06
CA GLY A 285 -1.94 -20.28 11.35
C GLY A 285 -0.88 -20.35 10.24
N VAL A 286 0.08 -21.26 10.40
CA VAL A 286 1.22 -21.41 9.47
C VAL A 286 0.79 -21.96 8.11
N ALA A 287 -0.16 -22.90 8.07
CA ALA A 287 -0.66 -23.49 6.82
C ALA A 287 -1.41 -22.46 5.98
N GLU A 288 -2.28 -21.67 6.61
CA GLU A 288 -3.09 -20.64 5.96
C GLU A 288 -2.22 -19.47 5.49
N ARG A 289 -1.22 -19.06 6.28
CA ARG A 289 -0.21 -18.07 5.87
C ARG A 289 0.60 -18.56 4.66
N ARG A 290 0.99 -19.84 4.61
CA ARG A 290 1.65 -20.46 3.44
C ARG A 290 0.72 -20.47 2.21
N GLY A 291 -0.54 -20.87 2.38
CA GLY A 291 -1.55 -20.86 1.31
C GLY A 291 -1.80 -19.47 0.73
N LEU A 292 -1.88 -18.44 1.58
CA LEU A 292 -2.04 -17.04 1.14
C LEU A 292 -0.80 -16.52 0.40
N LEU A 293 0.41 -16.87 0.82
CA LEU A 293 1.62 -16.53 0.08
C LEU A 293 1.69 -17.25 -1.28
N ALA A 294 1.25 -18.51 -1.37
CA ALA A 294 1.16 -19.23 -2.63
C ALA A 294 0.13 -18.62 -3.58
N ALA A 295 -1.04 -18.21 -3.06
CA ALA A 295 -2.05 -17.46 -3.82
C ALA A 295 -1.50 -16.11 -4.35
N ALA A 296 -0.70 -15.41 -3.56
CA ALA A 296 -0.07 -14.16 -3.97
C ALA A 296 1.03 -14.36 -5.05
N ASP A 297 1.82 -15.44 -4.97
CA ASP A 297 2.81 -15.79 -5.99
C ASP A 297 2.15 -16.23 -7.31
N LEU A 298 1.02 -16.96 -7.24
CA LEU A 298 0.15 -17.25 -8.40
C LEU A 298 -0.39 -15.95 -9.05
N ALA A 299 -0.72 -14.93 -8.26
CA ALA A 299 -1.11 -13.60 -8.73
C ALA A 299 0.08 -12.75 -9.26
N GLY A 300 1.32 -13.22 -9.09
CA GLY A 300 2.56 -12.54 -9.50
C GLY A 300 3.03 -11.45 -8.54
N LEU A 301 2.54 -11.41 -7.30
CA LEU A 301 2.75 -10.36 -6.31
C LEU A 301 3.95 -10.63 -5.40
N ASN A 302 4.60 -9.57 -4.93
CA ASN A 302 5.65 -9.63 -3.93
C ASN A 302 5.10 -9.20 -2.56
N VAL A 303 4.85 -10.17 -1.68
CA VAL A 303 4.30 -9.90 -0.34
C VAL A 303 5.40 -9.45 0.62
N LEU A 304 5.47 -8.15 0.90
CA LEU A 304 6.45 -7.55 1.82
C LEU A 304 6.24 -8.00 3.28
N ALA A 305 4.97 -8.24 3.65
CA ALA A 305 4.52 -8.78 4.93
C ALA A 305 3.07 -9.29 4.84
N LEU A 306 2.77 -10.33 5.61
CA LEU A 306 1.40 -10.54 6.14
C LEU A 306 1.31 -9.82 7.49
N VAL A 307 0.38 -8.88 7.64
CA VAL A 307 0.21 -8.06 8.85
C VAL A 307 -1.08 -8.46 9.54
N ASN A 308 -1.05 -8.65 10.86
CA ASN A 308 -2.28 -8.96 11.60
C ASN A 308 -3.23 -7.74 11.58
N GLU A 309 -4.53 -7.96 11.40
CA GLU A 309 -5.56 -6.90 11.28
C GLU A 309 -5.47 -5.83 12.37
N HIS A 310 -5.32 -6.25 13.64
CA HIS A 310 -5.16 -5.34 14.78
C HIS A 310 -3.90 -4.46 14.72
N SER A 311 -2.82 -4.92 14.08
CA SER A 311 -1.61 -4.13 13.86
C SER A 311 -1.81 -3.09 12.76
N GLY A 312 -2.64 -3.39 11.75
CA GLY A 312 -3.16 -2.39 10.81
C GLY A 312 -3.96 -1.31 11.54
N ALA A 313 -4.97 -1.70 12.31
CA ALA A 313 -5.75 -0.77 13.14
C ALA A 313 -4.88 0.11 14.06
N ALA A 314 -3.91 -0.50 14.76
CA ALA A 314 -3.00 0.20 15.66
C ALA A 314 -2.08 1.19 14.93
N LEU A 315 -1.61 0.87 13.72
CA LEU A 315 -0.85 1.79 12.88
C LEU A 315 -1.70 3.02 12.52
N GLN A 316 -2.95 2.81 12.08
CA GLN A 316 -3.85 3.91 11.72
C GLN A 316 -4.24 4.77 12.92
N TYR A 317 -4.44 4.15 14.09
CA TYR A 317 -4.76 4.86 15.34
C TYR A 317 -3.59 5.72 15.84
N GLY A 318 -2.36 5.23 15.71
CA GLY A 318 -1.18 5.86 16.31
C GLY A 318 -0.48 6.90 15.45
N ILE A 319 -0.72 6.94 14.13
CA ILE A 319 0.10 7.74 13.19
C ILE A 319 -0.01 9.25 13.40
N ASP A 320 -1.19 9.71 13.83
CA ASP A 320 -1.51 11.13 14.04
C ASP A 320 -1.66 11.52 15.51
N LYS A 321 -1.37 10.60 16.44
CA LYS A 321 -1.41 10.85 17.90
C LYS A 321 0.00 11.04 18.46
N ASP A 322 0.13 11.78 19.55
CA ASP A 322 1.38 11.98 20.29
C ASP A 322 1.34 11.22 21.62
N PHE A 323 2.33 10.34 21.82
CA PHE A 323 2.49 9.53 23.03
C PHE A 323 3.71 9.94 23.88
N SER A 324 4.34 11.08 23.57
CA SER A 324 5.42 11.66 24.39
C SER A 324 4.95 12.09 25.78
N ASN A 325 3.68 12.52 25.89
CA ASN A 325 3.07 12.99 27.14
C ASN A 325 2.49 11.87 28.04
N GLY A 326 2.61 10.60 27.63
CA GLY A 326 2.14 9.46 28.41
C GLY A 326 1.79 8.23 27.56
N SER A 327 2.11 7.05 28.08
CA SER A 327 1.74 5.78 27.47
C SER A 327 0.27 5.43 27.71
N ARG A 328 -0.29 4.57 26.85
CA ARG A 328 -1.73 4.27 26.84
C ARG A 328 -1.98 2.80 26.48
N HIS A 329 -2.83 2.14 27.26
CA HIS A 329 -3.39 0.84 26.92
C HIS A 329 -4.67 1.04 26.11
N VAL A 330 -4.72 0.55 24.88
CA VAL A 330 -5.88 0.64 23.99
C VAL A 330 -6.25 -0.77 23.56
N VAL A 331 -7.53 -1.11 23.62
CA VAL A 331 -8.04 -2.35 23.02
C VAL A 331 -8.64 -2.04 21.66
N PHE A 332 -8.26 -2.80 20.65
CA PHE A 332 -8.99 -2.87 19.38
C PHE A 332 -9.91 -4.08 19.44
N TYR A 333 -11.22 -3.83 19.45
CA TYR A 333 -12.24 -4.85 19.42
C TYR A 333 -12.83 -4.90 18.00
N ASP A 334 -12.60 -6.00 17.29
CA ASP A 334 -13.17 -6.23 15.96
C ASP A 334 -14.27 -7.28 16.02
N MET A 335 -15.39 -7.00 15.35
CA MET A 335 -16.30 -8.05 14.92
C MET A 335 -16.66 -7.86 13.43
N GLY A 336 -16.00 -8.66 12.60
CA GLY A 336 -16.23 -8.74 11.16
C GLY A 336 -17.45 -9.58 10.78
N ALA A 337 -17.40 -10.16 9.58
CA ALA A 337 -18.46 -11.03 9.09
C ALA A 337 -18.44 -12.42 9.75
N SER A 338 -17.26 -13.02 9.89
CA SER A 338 -17.07 -14.44 10.26
C SER A 338 -16.46 -14.65 11.65
N SER A 339 -15.76 -13.66 12.19
CA SER A 339 -14.94 -13.79 13.40
C SER A 339 -14.92 -12.52 14.24
N THR A 340 -14.57 -12.67 15.52
CA THR A 340 -14.44 -11.61 16.54
C THR A 340 -13.05 -11.68 17.16
N TYR A 341 -12.41 -10.55 17.45
CA TYR A 341 -11.23 -10.53 18.30
C TYR A 341 -11.15 -9.28 19.18
N ALA A 342 -10.37 -9.38 20.26
CA ALA A 342 -9.91 -8.24 21.04
C ALA A 342 -8.38 -8.26 21.09
N ALA A 343 -7.73 -7.13 20.82
CA ALA A 343 -6.27 -6.99 20.85
C ALA A 343 -5.87 -5.82 21.77
N LEU A 344 -5.12 -6.12 22.83
CA LEU A 344 -4.54 -5.11 23.73
C LEU A 344 -3.24 -4.59 23.15
N VAL A 345 -3.18 -3.28 22.93
CA VAL A 345 -2.04 -2.58 22.36
C VAL A 345 -1.57 -1.50 23.34
N TYR A 346 -0.27 -1.47 23.59
CA TYR A 346 0.39 -0.46 24.42
C TYR A 346 1.10 0.56 23.55
N PHE A 347 0.60 1.80 23.54
CA PHE A 347 1.22 2.93 22.85
C PHE A 347 2.18 3.67 23.78
N SER A 348 3.33 4.09 23.27
CA SER A 348 4.33 4.89 23.98
C SER A 348 5.17 5.71 23.00
N ALA A 349 6.06 6.57 23.49
CA ALA A 349 7.13 7.15 22.69
C ALA A 349 8.51 6.79 23.26
N TYR A 350 9.55 6.86 22.43
CA TYR A 350 10.94 6.73 22.84
C TYR A 350 11.80 7.80 22.18
N ASN A 351 12.88 8.20 22.85
CA ASN A 351 13.80 9.20 22.31
C ASN A 351 14.84 8.55 21.39
N ALA A 352 14.88 8.97 20.13
CA ALA A 352 15.88 8.56 19.14
C ALA A 352 16.80 9.74 18.77
N LYS A 353 18.02 9.46 18.30
CA LYS A 353 18.91 10.47 17.73
C LYS A 353 18.80 10.46 16.20
N GLU A 354 18.08 11.41 15.62
CA GLU A 354 18.09 11.66 14.17
C GLU A 354 18.94 12.90 13.86
N PHE A 355 19.96 12.76 13.01
CA PHE A 355 20.89 13.84 12.61
C PHE A 355 21.51 14.62 13.77
N GLY A 356 21.80 13.94 14.89
CA GLY A 356 22.38 14.54 16.10
C GLY A 356 21.38 15.27 17.00
N LYS A 357 20.10 15.35 16.63
CA LYS A 357 19.01 15.88 17.46
C LYS A 357 18.25 14.73 18.13
N THR A 358 17.84 14.93 19.38
CA THR A 358 16.89 14.04 20.03
C THR A 358 15.50 14.30 19.46
N VAL A 359 14.87 13.26 18.93
CA VAL A 359 13.51 13.27 18.38
C VAL A 359 12.70 12.22 19.14
N SER A 360 11.52 12.60 19.63
CA SER A 360 10.57 11.64 20.20
C SER A 360 9.91 10.87 19.06
N VAL A 361 10.02 9.54 19.09
CA VAL A 361 9.45 8.63 18.09
C VAL A 361 8.36 7.81 18.75
N ASN A 362 7.13 7.94 18.25
CA ASN A 362 6.02 7.12 18.69
C ASN A 362 6.24 5.64 18.34
N GLN A 363 5.74 4.75 19.18
CA GLN A 363 5.68 3.32 18.92
C GLN A 363 4.44 2.68 19.56
N PHE A 364 4.12 1.46 19.13
CA PHE A 364 3.23 0.59 19.87
C PHE A 364 3.78 -0.84 19.97
N GLN A 365 3.31 -1.55 20.99
CA GLN A 365 3.52 -2.99 21.14
C GLN A 365 2.17 -3.68 21.32
N VAL A 366 1.89 -4.70 20.51
CA VAL A 366 0.78 -5.63 20.78
C VAL A 366 1.16 -6.47 22.00
N LYS A 367 0.34 -6.43 23.04
CA LYS A 367 0.57 -7.10 24.33
C LYS A 367 -0.12 -8.45 24.39
N ASP A 368 -1.38 -8.52 23.97
CA ASP A 368 -2.15 -9.76 23.83
C ASP A 368 -3.24 -9.61 22.76
N VAL A 369 -3.72 -10.72 22.20
CA VAL A 369 -4.87 -10.79 21.29
C VAL A 369 -5.60 -12.13 21.42
N LYS A 370 -6.90 -12.09 21.69
CA LYS A 370 -7.78 -13.27 21.76
C LYS A 370 -8.94 -13.13 20.78
N TRP A 371 -9.57 -14.25 20.44
CA TRP A 371 -10.52 -14.32 19.33
C TRP A 371 -11.55 -15.44 19.52
N ASP A 372 -12.68 -15.28 18.85
CA ASP A 372 -13.58 -16.36 18.46
C ASP A 372 -13.63 -16.37 16.92
N ALA A 373 -13.17 -17.47 16.32
CA ALA A 373 -13.03 -17.60 14.88
C ALA A 373 -14.30 -18.15 14.19
N GLU A 374 -15.31 -18.57 14.95
CA GLU A 374 -16.62 -19.00 14.42
C GLU A 374 -17.75 -18.02 14.78
N LEU A 375 -17.44 -16.82 15.29
CA LEU A 375 -18.43 -15.81 15.71
C LEU A 375 -18.22 -14.47 15.00
N GLY A 376 -19.17 -14.07 14.15
CA GLY A 376 -19.25 -12.73 13.58
C GLY A 376 -20.67 -12.35 13.15
N GLY A 377 -20.78 -11.29 12.35
CA GLY A 377 -22.06 -10.80 11.84
C GLY A 377 -22.89 -11.80 11.03
N GLN A 378 -22.26 -12.83 10.45
CA GLN A 378 -22.88 -13.92 9.71
C GLN A 378 -23.64 -14.88 10.62
N ASN A 379 -23.16 -15.14 11.85
CA ASN A 379 -23.87 -16.00 12.80
C ASN A 379 -25.21 -15.38 13.20
N MET A 380 -25.24 -14.05 13.38
CA MET A 380 -26.46 -13.28 13.60
C MET A 380 -27.42 -13.36 12.41
N GLU A 381 -26.90 -13.25 11.18
CA GLU A 381 -27.67 -13.45 9.95
C GLU A 381 -28.26 -14.86 9.88
N LEU A 382 -27.48 -15.89 10.21
CA LEU A 382 -27.96 -17.28 10.20
C LEU A 382 -29.12 -17.48 11.19
N ARG A 383 -29.10 -16.89 12.39
CA ARG A 383 -30.25 -16.97 13.32
C ARG A 383 -31.54 -16.40 12.72
N MET A 384 -31.43 -15.29 12.00
CA MET A 384 -32.56 -14.71 11.25
C MET A 384 -32.97 -15.58 10.05
N VAL A 385 -32.02 -16.15 9.31
CA VAL A 385 -32.28 -17.07 8.18
C VAL A 385 -33.03 -18.31 8.65
N GLU A 386 -32.61 -18.95 9.76
CA GLU A 386 -33.31 -20.10 10.34
C GLU A 386 -34.75 -19.73 10.74
N TYR A 387 -34.91 -18.62 11.46
CA TYR A 387 -36.21 -18.12 11.90
C TYR A 387 -37.18 -17.91 10.72
N PHE A 388 -36.73 -17.22 9.67
CA PHE A 388 -37.56 -16.95 8.49
C PHE A 388 -37.76 -18.17 7.59
N ALA A 389 -36.79 -19.09 7.53
CA ALA A 389 -36.97 -20.36 6.83
C ALA A 389 -38.05 -21.21 7.51
N ASP A 390 -38.08 -21.29 8.84
CA ASP A 390 -39.14 -21.97 9.58
C ASP A 390 -40.50 -21.29 9.43
N GLU A 391 -40.54 -19.95 9.41
CA GLU A 391 -41.77 -19.20 9.15
C GLU A 391 -42.32 -19.51 7.76
N PHE A 392 -41.49 -19.44 6.72
CA PHE A 392 -41.91 -19.70 5.36
C PHE A 392 -42.26 -21.18 5.12
N ASN A 393 -41.49 -22.13 5.66
CA ASN A 393 -41.82 -23.56 5.57
C ASN A 393 -43.20 -23.88 6.19
N LYS A 394 -43.59 -23.19 7.28
CA LYS A 394 -44.95 -23.28 7.85
C LYS A 394 -46.00 -22.70 6.90
N GLN A 395 -45.71 -21.59 6.21
CA GLN A 395 -46.58 -21.03 5.16
C GLN A 395 -46.68 -21.94 3.91
N LEU A 396 -45.63 -22.72 3.60
CA LEU A 396 -45.65 -23.67 2.49
C LEU A 396 -46.60 -24.85 2.75
N GLY A 397 -46.65 -25.34 4.00
CA GLY A 397 -47.66 -26.27 4.52
C GLY A 397 -47.61 -27.71 4.01
N ASN A 398 -46.72 -28.00 3.06
CA ASN A 398 -46.65 -29.25 2.30
C ASN A 398 -45.44 -30.14 2.64
N GLY A 399 -44.74 -29.87 3.74
CA GLY A 399 -43.54 -30.59 4.15
C GLY A 399 -42.26 -30.22 3.37
N VAL A 400 -42.31 -29.20 2.50
CA VAL A 400 -41.11 -28.64 1.86
C VAL A 400 -40.29 -27.86 2.87
N ASP A 401 -38.98 -28.05 2.85
CA ASP A 401 -38.01 -27.21 3.53
C ASP A 401 -37.12 -26.48 2.52
N ILE A 402 -37.21 -25.15 2.47
CA ILE A 402 -36.41 -24.31 1.57
C ILE A 402 -34.91 -24.39 1.80
N ARG A 403 -34.44 -24.91 2.94
CA ARG A 403 -33.01 -25.17 3.21
C ARG A 403 -32.39 -26.11 2.19
N ASN A 404 -33.20 -27.00 1.60
CA ASN A 404 -32.80 -27.89 0.52
C ASN A 404 -32.77 -27.21 -0.87
N SER A 405 -33.17 -25.94 -0.97
CA SER A 405 -33.12 -25.13 -2.20
C SER A 405 -32.00 -24.09 -2.10
N PRO A 406 -30.85 -24.31 -2.77
CA PRO A 406 -29.73 -23.36 -2.74
C PRO A 406 -30.12 -21.96 -3.20
N LYS A 407 -31.01 -21.88 -4.22
CA LYS A 407 -31.52 -20.62 -4.79
C LYS A 407 -32.39 -19.86 -3.78
N SER A 408 -33.26 -20.57 -3.06
CA SER A 408 -34.11 -19.97 -2.03
C SER A 408 -33.28 -19.47 -0.85
N MET A 409 -32.32 -20.27 -0.37
CA MET A 409 -31.41 -19.86 0.70
C MET A 409 -30.52 -18.68 0.31
N ALA A 410 -30.03 -18.62 -0.94
CA ALA A 410 -29.25 -17.47 -1.42
C ALA A 410 -30.08 -16.18 -1.49
N LYS A 411 -31.33 -16.26 -1.99
CA LYS A 411 -32.29 -15.14 -1.96
C LYS A 411 -32.55 -14.67 -0.52
N LEU A 412 -32.88 -15.60 0.39
CA LEU A 412 -33.24 -15.29 1.77
C LEU A 412 -32.06 -14.65 2.52
N LYS A 413 -30.85 -15.23 2.46
CA LYS A 413 -29.63 -14.65 3.07
C LYS A 413 -29.36 -13.23 2.59
N LYS A 414 -29.44 -12.98 1.27
CA LYS A 414 -29.22 -11.64 0.69
C LYS A 414 -30.17 -10.60 1.29
N GLN A 415 -31.45 -10.97 1.48
CA GLN A 415 -32.42 -10.06 2.08
C GLN A 415 -32.24 -9.94 3.61
N VAL A 416 -31.98 -11.05 4.32
CA VAL A 416 -31.74 -11.04 5.77
C VAL A 416 -30.56 -10.14 6.16
N LYS A 417 -29.48 -10.17 5.39
CA LYS A 417 -28.33 -9.27 5.57
C LYS A 417 -28.74 -7.79 5.55
N ARG A 418 -29.52 -7.40 4.54
CA ARG A 418 -30.11 -6.05 4.43
C ARG A 418 -31.06 -5.74 5.59
N THR A 419 -31.90 -6.70 6.00
CA THR A 419 -32.81 -6.54 7.16
C THR A 419 -32.03 -6.31 8.46
N LYS A 420 -30.92 -7.03 8.70
CA LYS A 420 -30.03 -6.81 9.87
C LYS A 420 -29.39 -5.42 9.87
N GLU A 421 -28.94 -4.94 8.70
CA GLU A 421 -28.41 -3.59 8.54
C GLU A 421 -29.48 -2.52 8.84
N ILE A 422 -30.73 -2.71 8.37
CA ILE A 422 -31.86 -1.82 8.68
C ILE A 422 -32.17 -1.83 10.19
N LEU A 423 -32.18 -3.00 10.84
CA LEU A 423 -32.41 -3.15 12.29
C LEU A 423 -31.32 -2.49 13.15
N SER A 424 -30.12 -2.27 12.61
CA SER A 424 -29.06 -1.57 13.33
C SER A 424 -29.36 -0.07 13.49
N ALA A 425 -30.19 0.51 12.60
CA ALA A 425 -30.69 1.88 12.72
C ALA A 425 -32.12 1.94 13.27
N ASN A 426 -33.01 1.03 12.87
CA ASN A 426 -34.45 1.07 13.16
C ASN A 426 -34.89 0.00 14.17
N MET A 427 -36.01 0.23 14.87
CA MET A 427 -36.58 -0.75 15.81
C MET A 427 -37.34 -1.90 15.13
N MET A 428 -37.68 -1.76 13.85
CA MET A 428 -38.40 -2.76 13.06
C MET A 428 -37.92 -2.72 11.61
N ALA A 429 -37.96 -3.86 10.93
CA ALA A 429 -37.63 -3.97 9.52
C ALA A 429 -38.57 -4.96 8.80
N PRO A 430 -39.10 -4.60 7.62
CA PRO A 430 -39.80 -5.55 6.77
C PRO A 430 -38.79 -6.51 6.10
N ILE A 431 -39.25 -7.72 5.82
CA ILE A 431 -38.58 -8.67 4.93
C ILE A 431 -39.54 -9.04 3.80
N SER A 432 -39.11 -8.86 2.56
CA SER A 432 -39.85 -9.24 1.36
C SER A 432 -38.88 -9.90 0.39
N VAL A 433 -39.20 -11.11 -0.07
CA VAL A 433 -38.42 -11.88 -1.03
C VAL A 433 -39.36 -12.44 -2.09
N GLU A 434 -39.26 -11.89 -3.30
CA GLU A 434 -40.11 -12.26 -4.42
C GLU A 434 -39.74 -13.65 -4.96
N SER A 435 -40.77 -14.47 -5.25
CA SER A 435 -40.64 -15.85 -5.74
C SER A 435 -39.58 -16.65 -4.98
N LEU A 436 -39.65 -16.67 -3.64
CA LEU A 436 -38.64 -17.30 -2.78
C LEU A 436 -38.54 -18.81 -3.09
N TYR A 437 -39.68 -19.48 -3.28
CA TYR A 437 -39.77 -20.88 -3.70
C TYR A 437 -41.05 -21.08 -4.51
N ASP A 438 -40.99 -21.82 -5.64
CA ASP A 438 -42.15 -22.21 -6.46
C ASP A 438 -43.11 -21.04 -6.75
N ASP A 439 -42.51 -19.93 -7.22
CA ASP A 439 -43.14 -18.62 -7.49
C ASP A 439 -43.98 -17.99 -6.35
N ARG A 440 -43.90 -18.53 -5.13
CA ARG A 440 -44.47 -17.93 -3.93
C ARG A 440 -43.52 -16.90 -3.32
N ASP A 441 -44.03 -15.68 -3.15
CA ASP A 441 -43.39 -14.62 -2.38
C ASP A 441 -43.34 -14.96 -0.90
N PHE A 442 -42.28 -14.51 -0.22
CA PHE A 442 -42.24 -14.42 1.23
C PHE A 442 -42.32 -12.96 1.66
N ARG A 443 -43.26 -12.63 2.56
CA ARG A 443 -43.39 -11.31 3.20
C ARG A 443 -43.59 -11.51 4.69
N SER A 444 -42.78 -10.82 5.50
CA SER A 444 -42.87 -10.81 6.97
C SER A 444 -42.24 -9.53 7.53
N THR A 445 -42.21 -9.39 8.85
CA THR A 445 -41.61 -8.27 9.58
C THR A 445 -40.91 -8.78 10.83
N ILE A 446 -39.82 -8.13 11.24
CA ILE A 446 -39.11 -8.44 12.48
C ILE A 446 -38.79 -7.16 13.25
N THR A 447 -38.84 -7.23 14.58
CA THR A 447 -38.42 -6.15 15.47
C THR A 447 -36.98 -6.36 15.93
N ARG A 448 -36.32 -5.29 16.37
CA ARG A 448 -34.96 -5.35 16.91
C ARG A 448 -34.91 -6.27 18.14
N GLU A 449 -35.89 -6.19 19.02
CA GLU A 449 -35.99 -7.03 20.22
C GLU A 449 -36.03 -8.52 19.85
N LYS A 450 -36.79 -8.90 18.81
CA LYS A 450 -36.83 -10.29 18.37
C LYS A 450 -35.52 -10.75 17.73
N PHE A 451 -34.86 -9.89 16.97
CA PHE A 451 -33.51 -10.16 16.46
C PHE A 451 -32.49 -10.35 17.60
N GLU A 452 -32.55 -9.52 18.64
CA GLU A 452 -31.70 -9.61 19.82
C GLU A 452 -31.93 -10.91 20.60
N GLU A 453 -33.20 -11.31 20.79
CA GLU A 453 -33.62 -12.56 21.43
C GLU A 453 -33.08 -13.80 20.69
N LEU A 454 -33.17 -13.82 19.35
CA LEU A 454 -32.65 -14.92 18.51
C LEU A 454 -31.13 -15.12 18.61
N CYS A 455 -30.41 -14.11 19.11
CA CYS A 455 -28.96 -14.07 19.21
C CYS A 455 -28.45 -14.05 20.66
N GLU A 456 -29.29 -14.31 21.67
CA GLU A 456 -28.94 -14.13 23.09
C GLU A 456 -27.66 -14.90 23.51
N ASP A 457 -27.45 -16.12 23.00
CA ASP A 457 -26.24 -16.91 23.28
C ASP A 457 -24.96 -16.39 22.59
N LEU A 458 -25.09 -15.50 21.59
CA LEU A 458 -23.97 -14.89 20.88
C LEU A 458 -23.41 -13.69 21.66
N TRP A 459 -24.24 -12.99 22.43
CA TRP A 459 -23.85 -11.77 23.14
C TRP A 459 -22.80 -12.01 24.22
N GLU A 460 -22.95 -13.07 25.02
CA GLU A 460 -21.95 -13.40 26.04
C GLU A 460 -20.65 -13.96 25.44
N LYS A 461 -20.74 -14.72 24.33
CA LYS A 461 -19.58 -15.20 23.57
C LYS A 461 -18.77 -14.04 22.99
N ALA A 462 -19.43 -13.01 22.48
CA ALA A 462 -18.80 -11.82 21.93
C ALA A 462 -17.90 -11.08 22.95
N LEU A 463 -18.21 -11.19 24.26
CA LEU A 463 -17.39 -10.60 25.32
C LEU A 463 -16.17 -11.46 25.70
N VAL A 464 -16.11 -12.74 25.33
CA VAL A 464 -15.03 -13.67 25.75
C VAL A 464 -13.64 -13.19 25.31
N PRO A 465 -13.39 -12.78 24.04
CA PRO A 465 -12.08 -12.28 23.63
C PRO A 465 -11.57 -11.11 24.49
N LEU A 466 -12.46 -10.18 24.85
CA LEU A 466 -12.14 -9.02 25.68
C LEU A 466 -11.89 -9.41 27.14
N LYS A 467 -12.75 -10.27 27.71
CA LYS A 467 -12.61 -10.84 29.06
C LYS A 467 -11.27 -11.57 29.23
N GLU A 468 -10.88 -12.39 28.25
CA GLU A 468 -9.61 -13.14 28.30
C GLU A 468 -8.37 -12.24 28.21
N VAL A 469 -8.37 -11.24 27.34
CA VAL A 469 -7.25 -10.29 27.19
C VAL A 469 -7.00 -9.48 28.47
N LEU A 470 -8.06 -9.06 29.15
CA LEU A 470 -7.96 -8.37 30.44
C LEU A 470 -7.42 -9.32 31.52
N ASN A 471 -7.99 -10.52 31.64
CA ASN A 471 -7.54 -11.53 32.59
C ASN A 471 -6.05 -11.91 32.41
N HIS A 472 -5.62 -12.10 31.16
CA HIS A 472 -4.22 -12.42 30.82
C HIS A 472 -3.24 -11.27 31.09
N SER A 473 -3.66 -10.03 30.90
CA SER A 473 -2.82 -8.85 31.12
C SER A 473 -2.79 -8.37 32.57
N GLY A 474 -3.73 -8.84 33.40
CA GLY A 474 -3.92 -8.38 34.78
C GLY A 474 -4.45 -6.95 34.88
N LEU A 475 -5.01 -6.41 33.78
CA LEU A 475 -5.58 -5.07 33.72
C LEU A 475 -7.09 -5.10 34.00
N ASN A 476 -7.58 -4.05 34.65
CA ASN A 476 -9.00 -3.80 34.84
C ASN A 476 -9.55 -2.96 33.67
N THR A 477 -10.87 -2.81 33.59
CA THR A 477 -11.56 -1.97 32.59
C THR A 477 -11.19 -0.49 32.70
N ASP A 478 -10.82 -0.04 33.90
CA ASP A 478 -10.45 1.35 34.20
C ASP A 478 -8.99 1.67 33.82
N ASP A 479 -8.12 0.64 33.71
CA ASP A 479 -6.73 0.79 33.26
C ASP A 479 -6.63 1.00 31.73
N LEU A 480 -7.73 0.77 31.00
CA LEU A 480 -7.81 1.00 29.56
C LEU A 480 -8.01 2.49 29.27
N TYR A 481 -7.17 3.06 28.40
CA TYR A 481 -7.39 4.40 27.86
C TYR A 481 -8.61 4.43 26.93
N ALA A 482 -8.70 3.51 25.98
CA ALA A 482 -9.76 3.46 24.96
C ALA A 482 -10.06 2.01 24.53
N VAL A 483 -11.27 1.78 24.03
CA VAL A 483 -11.72 0.53 23.38
C VAL A 483 -12.31 0.88 22.02
N GLU A 484 -11.46 0.84 20.99
CA GLU A 484 -11.83 1.18 19.61
C GLU A 484 -12.59 0.02 18.95
N LEU A 485 -13.77 0.30 18.40
CA LEU A 485 -14.59 -0.67 17.67
C LEU A 485 -14.25 -0.70 16.18
N ILE A 486 -14.05 -1.89 15.62
CA ILE A 486 -13.73 -2.13 14.21
C ILE A 486 -14.60 -3.29 13.68
N GLY A 487 -14.77 -3.39 12.37
CA GLY A 487 -15.50 -4.50 11.75
C GLY A 487 -17.02 -4.26 11.73
N GLY A 488 -17.66 -4.77 10.69
CA GLY A 488 -19.01 -4.36 10.32
C GLY A 488 -20.11 -4.69 11.33
N ALA A 489 -19.95 -5.76 12.12
CA ALA A 489 -20.97 -6.22 13.06
C ALA A 489 -20.96 -5.47 14.39
N THR A 490 -19.89 -4.75 14.72
CA THR A 490 -19.87 -3.85 15.90
C THR A 490 -20.91 -2.73 15.81
N ARG A 491 -21.49 -2.47 14.64
CA ARG A 491 -22.59 -1.52 14.43
C ARG A 491 -23.94 -1.99 15.02
N VAL A 492 -24.06 -3.25 15.44
CA VAL A 492 -25.29 -3.78 16.08
C VAL A 492 -25.48 -3.18 17.49
N PRO A 493 -26.61 -2.50 17.79
CA PRO A 493 -26.81 -1.80 19.06
C PRO A 493 -26.67 -2.68 20.32
N LYS A 494 -27.20 -3.91 20.30
CA LYS A 494 -27.13 -4.85 21.43
C LYS A 494 -25.70 -5.23 21.82
N LEU A 495 -24.83 -5.41 20.83
CA LEU A 495 -23.42 -5.70 21.04
C LEU A 495 -22.71 -4.50 21.67
N GLN A 496 -23.01 -3.27 21.22
CA GLN A 496 -22.50 -2.06 21.85
C GLN A 496 -22.99 -1.93 23.30
N ALA A 497 -24.27 -2.18 23.56
CA ALA A 497 -24.83 -2.15 24.92
C ALA A 497 -24.14 -3.15 25.86
N LYS A 498 -23.89 -4.39 25.39
CA LYS A 498 -23.16 -5.41 26.16
C LYS A 498 -21.69 -5.05 26.41
N LEU A 499 -21.03 -4.41 25.45
CA LEU A 499 -19.67 -3.88 25.63
C LEU A 499 -19.65 -2.70 26.62
N GLN A 500 -20.62 -1.77 26.54
CA GLN A 500 -20.79 -0.65 27.48
C GLN A 500 -21.03 -1.15 28.91
N GLU A 501 -21.94 -2.11 29.09
CA GLU A 501 -22.23 -2.78 30.36
C GLU A 501 -20.97 -3.43 30.96
N PHE A 502 -20.26 -4.25 30.16
CA PHE A 502 -19.05 -4.94 30.62
C PHE A 502 -17.90 -3.98 30.95
N LEU A 503 -17.73 -2.90 30.19
CA LEU A 503 -16.66 -1.91 30.39
C LEU A 503 -16.97 -0.88 31.49
N GLY A 504 -18.21 -0.81 31.98
CA GLY A 504 -18.68 0.27 32.87
C GLY A 504 -18.73 1.65 32.20
N ARG A 505 -18.75 1.72 30.86
CA ARG A 505 -18.62 2.97 30.08
C ARG A 505 -19.93 3.37 29.41
N LYS A 506 -20.28 4.65 29.48
CA LYS A 506 -21.46 5.21 28.79
C LYS A 506 -21.27 5.30 27.27
N GLU A 507 -20.05 5.51 26.80
CA GLU A 507 -19.72 5.66 25.39
C GLU A 507 -18.56 4.72 25.01
N LEU A 508 -18.50 4.33 23.74
CA LEU A 508 -17.46 3.46 23.17
C LEU A 508 -16.66 4.24 22.14
N ASP A 509 -15.35 4.03 22.09
CA ASP A 509 -14.45 4.77 21.22
C ASP A 509 -14.64 4.38 19.74
N LYS A 510 -14.76 5.41 18.90
CA LYS A 510 -15.04 5.31 17.46
C LYS A 510 -14.19 6.32 16.68
N HIS A 511 -12.91 6.42 17.01
CA HIS A 511 -11.98 7.35 16.35
C HIS A 511 -11.49 6.83 15.00
N LEU A 512 -11.65 5.53 14.75
CA LEU A 512 -11.29 4.85 13.50
C LEU A 512 -12.52 4.62 12.61
N ASP A 513 -12.32 4.67 11.29
CA ASP A 513 -13.29 4.11 10.36
C ASP A 513 -13.24 2.56 10.43
N ALA A 514 -14.35 1.96 10.87
CA ALA A 514 -14.46 0.52 11.11
C ALA A 514 -14.38 -0.37 9.85
N ASP A 515 -14.50 0.20 8.64
CA ASP A 515 -14.34 -0.53 7.37
C ASP A 515 -12.94 -0.33 6.75
N GLU A 516 -12.27 0.79 7.03
CA GLU A 516 -11.04 1.21 6.32
C GLU A 516 -9.76 1.26 7.17
N ALA A 517 -9.85 1.38 8.50
CA ALA A 517 -8.67 1.64 9.34
C ALA A 517 -7.60 0.55 9.24
N ILE A 518 -8.01 -0.71 9.11
CA ILE A 518 -7.11 -1.86 8.95
C ILE A 518 -6.30 -1.73 7.64
N VAL A 519 -6.94 -1.45 6.50
CA VAL A 519 -6.25 -1.38 5.20
C VAL A 519 -5.36 -0.14 5.09
N LEU A 520 -5.82 1.01 5.61
CA LEU A 520 -5.03 2.25 5.63
C LEU A 520 -3.79 2.12 6.53
N GLY A 521 -3.94 1.52 7.71
CA GLY A 521 -2.81 1.25 8.58
C GLY A 521 -1.84 0.22 8.01
N ALA A 522 -2.34 -0.82 7.33
CA ALA A 522 -1.50 -1.77 6.60
C ALA A 522 -0.72 -1.08 5.46
N SER A 523 -1.25 -0.01 4.85
CA SER A 523 -0.54 0.76 3.82
C SER A 523 0.60 1.59 4.41
N LEU A 524 0.47 2.10 5.64
CA LEU A 524 1.60 2.69 6.38
C LEU A 524 2.71 1.66 6.60
N HIS A 525 2.36 0.39 6.89
CA HIS A 525 3.36 -0.67 6.97
C HIS A 525 4.03 -0.92 5.62
N ALA A 526 3.24 -1.03 4.54
CA ALA A 526 3.73 -1.24 3.18
C ALA A 526 4.71 -0.13 2.75
N ALA A 527 4.39 1.13 3.04
CA ALA A 527 5.24 2.28 2.77
C ALA A 527 6.56 2.24 3.55
N ASN A 528 6.54 1.78 4.81
CA ASN A 528 7.73 1.64 5.65
C ASN A 528 8.63 0.44 5.24
N LEU A 529 8.08 -0.52 4.49
CA LEU A 529 8.82 -1.68 3.97
C LEU A 529 9.33 -1.50 2.53
N SER A 530 8.79 -0.53 1.78
CA SER A 530 9.19 -0.25 0.41
C SER A 530 10.55 0.47 0.38
N ASP A 531 11.46 0.00 -0.48
CA ASP A 531 12.73 0.70 -0.74
C ASP A 531 12.53 2.00 -1.56
N GLY A 532 11.42 2.08 -2.32
CA GLY A 532 11.12 3.18 -3.25
C GLY A 532 10.30 4.32 -2.65
N ILE A 533 9.59 4.08 -1.55
CA ILE A 533 8.71 5.06 -0.88
C ILE A 533 9.28 5.42 0.48
N LYS A 534 9.25 6.71 0.83
CA LYS A 534 9.67 7.20 2.15
C LYS A 534 8.64 8.20 2.68
N LEU A 535 7.94 7.81 3.74
CA LEU A 535 7.04 8.71 4.47
C LEU A 535 7.82 9.53 5.51
N ASN A 536 7.41 10.79 5.67
CA ASN A 536 8.00 11.69 6.66
C ASN A 536 7.53 11.41 8.10
N ARG A 537 6.42 10.68 8.27
CA ARG A 537 5.89 10.22 9.56
C ARG A 537 6.19 8.74 9.72
N LYS A 538 6.75 8.35 10.86
CA LYS A 538 7.06 6.96 11.22
C LYS A 538 6.44 6.64 12.58
N LEU A 539 5.88 5.44 12.69
CA LEU A 539 5.37 4.86 13.93
C LEU A 539 6.06 3.52 14.12
N GLY A 540 6.73 3.33 15.26
CA GLY A 540 7.36 2.06 15.60
C GLY A 540 6.30 0.98 15.83
N MET A 541 6.44 -0.17 15.18
CA MET A 541 5.53 -1.31 15.32
C MET A 541 6.28 -2.49 15.95
N ILE A 542 5.73 -3.01 17.06
CA ILE A 542 6.18 -4.24 17.71
C ILE A 542 5.01 -5.21 17.80
N ASP A 543 4.84 -6.00 16.74
CA ASP A 543 3.89 -7.12 16.68
C ASP A 543 4.58 -8.44 17.10
N GLY A 544 3.80 -9.43 17.51
CA GLY A 544 4.25 -10.72 18.02
C GLY A 544 3.57 -11.92 17.34
N SER A 545 4.14 -13.12 17.51
CA SER A 545 3.47 -14.35 17.08
C SER A 545 2.26 -14.64 17.97
N THR A 546 1.08 -14.81 17.36
CA THR A 546 -0.16 -15.08 18.08
C THR A 546 -0.24 -16.49 18.68
N TYR A 547 0.67 -17.38 18.26
CA TYR A 547 0.84 -18.74 18.75
C TYR A 547 2.21 -18.93 19.40
N GLY A 548 2.30 -19.92 20.30
CA GLY A 548 3.58 -20.47 20.73
C GLY A 548 3.99 -21.65 19.84
N PHE A 549 5.29 -21.83 19.61
CA PHE A 549 5.85 -22.94 18.82
C PHE A 549 6.92 -23.70 19.59
N VAL A 550 6.79 -25.03 19.56
CA VAL A 550 7.78 -25.99 20.03
C VAL A 550 8.47 -26.66 18.84
N PHE A 551 9.68 -27.17 19.05
CA PHE A 551 10.26 -28.21 18.19
C PHE A 551 10.40 -29.50 18.98
N GLU A 552 10.25 -30.64 18.30
CA GLU A 552 10.46 -31.98 18.83
C GLU A 552 11.48 -32.71 17.95
N LEU A 553 12.40 -33.45 18.59
CA LEU A 553 13.41 -34.26 17.92
C LEU A 553 13.04 -35.74 17.99
N ASP A 554 13.16 -36.47 16.88
CA ASP A 554 12.95 -37.91 16.82
C ASP A 554 14.10 -38.60 16.07
N GLY A 555 14.46 -39.83 16.44
CA GLY A 555 15.60 -40.52 15.84
C GLY A 555 16.29 -41.57 16.71
N VAL A 556 17.24 -42.29 16.12
CA VAL A 556 17.92 -43.42 16.77
C VAL A 556 18.78 -42.96 17.94
N GLY A 557 18.35 -43.28 19.16
CA GLY A 557 19.05 -42.91 20.40
C GLY A 557 18.61 -41.57 21.00
N LEU A 558 17.53 -40.96 20.49
CA LEU A 558 16.80 -39.89 21.15
C LEU A 558 15.64 -40.50 21.96
N LEU A 559 15.46 -40.04 23.20
CA LEU A 559 14.35 -40.44 24.07
C LEU A 559 13.33 -39.29 24.11
N LYS A 560 12.04 -39.60 23.93
CA LYS A 560 10.97 -38.58 23.94
C LYS A 560 10.73 -38.08 25.36
N ASP A 561 11.27 -36.90 25.65
CA ASP A 561 11.34 -36.23 26.95
C ASP A 561 11.32 -34.70 26.78
N GLU A 562 11.42 -33.95 27.89
CA GLU A 562 11.49 -32.48 27.86
C GLU A 562 12.76 -31.93 27.21
N ASN A 563 13.83 -32.73 27.07
CA ASN A 563 15.05 -32.31 26.38
C ASN A 563 14.89 -32.38 24.86
N THR A 564 14.06 -33.29 24.35
CA THR A 564 13.76 -33.47 22.93
C THR A 564 12.60 -32.61 22.44
N ARG A 565 11.59 -32.30 23.29
CA ARG A 565 10.49 -31.36 22.96
C ARG A 565 10.60 -30.05 23.74
N GLN A 566 11.02 -28.96 23.08
CA GLN A 566 11.28 -27.67 23.73
C GLN A 566 10.51 -26.49 23.12
N LEU A 567 10.08 -25.56 23.97
CA LEU A 567 9.58 -24.24 23.57
C LEU A 567 10.71 -23.40 22.95
N ILE A 568 10.45 -22.84 21.78
CA ILE A 568 11.40 -22.00 21.04
C ILE A 568 10.84 -20.62 20.70
N VAL A 569 9.56 -20.55 20.35
CA VAL A 569 8.81 -19.29 20.20
C VAL A 569 7.74 -19.26 21.28
N PRO A 570 7.89 -18.48 22.37
CA PRO A 570 6.76 -18.21 23.24
C PRO A 570 5.74 -17.31 22.50
N ARG A 571 4.49 -17.38 22.91
CA ARG A 571 3.44 -16.49 22.40
C ARG A 571 3.81 -15.01 22.62
N MET A 572 3.38 -14.14 21.69
CA MET A 572 3.75 -12.73 21.55
C MET A 572 5.25 -12.44 21.35
N LYS A 573 6.06 -13.44 20.98
CA LYS A 573 7.45 -13.22 20.55
C LYS A 573 7.50 -12.30 19.33
N LYS A 574 8.28 -11.21 19.44
CA LYS A 574 8.44 -10.17 18.41
C LYS A 574 8.72 -10.72 17.01
N LEU A 575 8.01 -10.18 16.03
CA LEU A 575 8.22 -10.44 14.60
C LEU A 575 9.15 -9.38 13.96
N PRO A 576 10.06 -9.76 13.03
CA PRO A 576 10.61 -11.10 12.86
C PRO A 576 11.62 -11.45 13.97
N SER A 577 11.89 -12.74 14.17
CA SER A 577 12.94 -13.25 15.08
C SER A 577 13.76 -14.35 14.44
N LYS A 578 15.06 -14.44 14.77
CA LYS A 578 15.93 -15.58 14.44
C LYS A 578 16.38 -16.27 15.73
N MET A 579 16.39 -17.59 15.73
CA MET A 579 16.67 -18.43 16.90
C MET A 579 17.57 -19.58 16.50
N PHE A 580 18.29 -20.17 17.46
CA PHE A 580 19.01 -21.42 17.24
C PHE A 580 18.95 -22.30 18.48
N ARG A 581 19.20 -23.60 18.27
CA ARG A 581 19.36 -24.62 19.31
C ARG A 581 20.52 -25.54 18.95
N SER A 582 21.29 -25.96 19.94
CA SER A 582 22.41 -26.87 19.77
C SER A 582 22.05 -28.22 20.40
N VAL A 583 22.09 -29.28 19.61
CA VAL A 583 21.78 -30.66 20.01
C VAL A 583 23.08 -31.46 20.00
N VAL A 584 23.38 -32.19 21.07
CA VAL A 584 24.51 -33.14 21.09
C VAL A 584 23.97 -34.49 20.62
N HIS A 585 24.28 -34.87 19.39
CA HIS A 585 23.85 -36.14 18.79
C HIS A 585 24.83 -36.59 17.71
N ASN A 586 24.84 -37.89 17.40
CA ASN A 586 25.83 -38.53 16.52
C ASN A 586 25.23 -39.34 15.36
N LYS A 587 23.90 -39.37 15.25
CA LYS A 587 23.15 -39.97 14.14
C LYS A 587 22.25 -38.94 13.46
N ASP A 588 21.78 -39.29 12.27
CA ASP A 588 20.80 -38.49 11.54
C ASP A 588 19.42 -38.59 12.23
N PHE A 589 18.64 -37.51 12.21
CA PHE A 589 17.43 -37.37 13.02
C PHE A 589 16.37 -36.50 12.32
N GLU A 590 15.13 -36.57 12.80
CA GLU A 590 14.00 -35.80 12.32
C GLU A 590 13.66 -34.66 13.30
N VAL A 591 13.14 -33.54 12.78
CA VAL A 591 12.68 -32.37 13.53
C VAL A 591 11.22 -32.08 13.17
N SER A 592 10.32 -32.18 14.14
CA SER A 592 8.92 -31.79 14.00
C SER A 592 8.69 -30.40 14.62
N LEU A 593 7.99 -29.50 13.93
CA LEU A 593 7.55 -28.19 14.44
C LEU A 593 6.06 -28.24 14.75
N SER A 594 5.69 -27.83 15.97
CA SER A 594 4.31 -27.92 16.44
C SER A 594 3.85 -26.67 17.19
N TYR A 595 2.53 -26.45 17.21
CA TYR A 595 1.90 -25.49 18.13
C TYR A 595 2.13 -25.95 19.59
N GLU A 596 2.32 -24.98 20.49
CA GLU A 596 2.67 -25.22 21.90
C GLU A 596 1.55 -25.95 22.68
N SER A 597 0.31 -25.43 22.58
CA SER A 597 -0.87 -25.93 23.30
C SER A 597 -1.94 -26.48 22.34
N LYS A 598 -2.74 -27.43 22.85
CA LYS A 598 -3.94 -27.97 22.19
C LYS A 598 -5.13 -27.01 22.28
N ASP A 599 -5.16 -26.16 23.30
CA ASP A 599 -6.27 -25.23 23.56
C ASP A 599 -6.23 -24.00 22.64
N LEU A 600 -5.10 -23.77 21.96
CA LEU A 600 -4.87 -22.64 21.08
C LEU A 600 -4.20 -23.09 19.77
N ILE A 601 -5.00 -23.72 18.91
CA ILE A 601 -4.62 -24.12 17.54
C ILE A 601 -5.42 -23.31 16.50
N PRO A 602 -4.93 -23.18 15.25
CA PRO A 602 -5.68 -22.53 14.19
C PRO A 602 -7.00 -23.27 13.87
N PRO A 603 -8.07 -22.57 13.49
CA PRO A 603 -9.36 -23.18 13.19
C PRO A 603 -9.24 -24.26 12.11
N GLY A 604 -9.79 -25.46 12.35
CA GLY A 604 -9.73 -26.56 11.39
C GLY A 604 -8.37 -27.26 11.25
N ALA A 605 -7.36 -26.91 12.06
CA ALA A 605 -6.13 -27.70 12.16
C ALA A 605 -6.42 -29.05 12.84
N THR A 606 -6.05 -30.16 12.20
CA THR A 606 -6.25 -31.52 12.71
C THR A 606 -5.07 -32.06 13.52
N SER A 607 -3.93 -31.36 13.49
CA SER A 607 -2.67 -31.75 14.15
C SER A 607 -2.00 -30.54 14.79
N LEU A 608 -1.27 -30.78 15.89
CA LEU A 608 -0.34 -29.79 16.44
C LEU A 608 0.87 -29.58 15.52
N THR A 609 1.33 -30.65 14.89
CA THR A 609 2.52 -30.64 14.03
C THR A 609 2.14 -30.12 12.65
N PHE A 610 2.78 -29.02 12.24
CA PHE A 610 2.52 -28.34 10.96
C PHE A 610 3.71 -28.37 10.01
N ALA A 611 4.89 -28.80 10.46
CA ALA A 611 6.04 -29.05 9.60
C ALA A 611 6.93 -30.17 10.16
N GLN A 612 7.56 -30.94 9.28
CA GLN A 612 8.51 -32.00 9.64
C GLN A 612 9.73 -31.95 8.70
N TYR A 613 10.92 -32.24 9.24
CA TYR A 613 12.20 -32.12 8.53
C TYR A 613 13.14 -33.28 8.82
N ASP A 614 13.75 -33.86 7.78
CA ASP A 614 14.92 -34.74 7.91
C ASP A 614 16.20 -33.91 8.02
N ILE A 615 17.07 -34.28 8.97
CA ILE A 615 18.41 -33.71 9.13
C ILE A 615 19.44 -34.81 8.88
N SER A 616 20.08 -34.78 7.70
CA SER A 616 20.99 -35.84 7.26
C SER A 616 22.44 -35.38 7.08
N GLY A 617 23.38 -36.33 7.18
CA GLY A 617 24.83 -36.12 7.07
C GLY A 617 25.54 -35.82 8.39
N LEU A 618 24.85 -35.92 9.53
CA LEU A 618 25.48 -35.79 10.85
C LEU A 618 26.25 -37.06 11.20
N THR A 619 25.72 -38.22 10.81
CA THR A 619 26.36 -39.54 10.92
C THR A 619 27.71 -39.55 10.20
N ASP A 620 27.72 -39.22 8.90
CA ASP A 620 28.93 -39.14 8.06
C ASP A 620 29.95 -38.14 8.64
N THR A 621 29.46 -36.99 9.14
CA THR A 621 30.32 -35.99 9.78
C THR A 621 30.91 -36.53 11.07
N ASN A 622 30.12 -37.22 11.89
CA ASN A 622 30.60 -37.81 13.14
C ASN A 622 31.66 -38.88 12.86
N GLU A 623 31.44 -39.79 11.91
CA GLU A 623 32.41 -40.82 11.51
C GLU A 623 33.70 -40.22 10.96
N LYS A 624 33.61 -39.16 10.14
CA LYS A 624 34.76 -38.47 9.55
C LYS A 624 35.63 -37.69 10.55
N TYR A 625 35.04 -37.17 11.64
CA TYR A 625 35.74 -36.28 12.57
C TYR A 625 35.96 -36.88 13.99
N SER A 626 35.31 -37.98 14.36
CA SER A 626 35.48 -38.64 15.69
C SER A 626 36.90 -39.12 15.98
N SER A 627 37.70 -39.37 14.94
CA SER A 627 39.10 -39.80 15.08
C SER A 627 40.09 -38.65 15.32
N ARG A 628 39.62 -37.39 15.41
CA ARG A 628 40.46 -36.22 15.69
C ARG A 628 40.39 -35.84 17.17
N ASN A 629 41.32 -34.97 17.60
CA ASN A 629 41.38 -34.43 18.96
C ASN A 629 40.24 -33.44 19.24
N LEU A 630 39.01 -33.94 19.36
CA LEU A 630 37.82 -33.13 19.64
C LEU A 630 37.94 -32.40 20.98
N SER A 631 37.67 -31.09 20.99
CA SER A 631 37.60 -30.27 22.22
C SER A 631 36.29 -30.47 22.98
N SER A 632 35.22 -30.89 22.27
CA SER A 632 33.90 -31.20 22.79
C SER A 632 33.16 -32.15 21.83
N PRO A 633 32.09 -32.85 22.27
CA PRO A 633 31.26 -33.67 21.38
C PRO A 633 30.71 -32.84 20.22
N ILE A 634 30.61 -33.46 19.03
CA ILE A 634 30.03 -32.82 17.84
C ILE A 634 28.56 -32.46 18.10
N LYS A 635 28.17 -31.26 17.67
CA LYS A 635 26.83 -30.70 17.93
C LYS A 635 26.13 -30.34 16.63
N ALA A 636 24.84 -30.66 16.52
CA ALA A 636 23.98 -30.12 15.47
C ALA A 636 23.38 -28.79 15.92
N ASN A 637 23.75 -27.70 15.25
CA ASN A 637 23.11 -26.40 15.40
C ASN A 637 21.94 -26.28 14.43
N LEU A 638 20.72 -26.26 14.97
CA LEU A 638 19.48 -26.00 14.24
C LEU A 638 19.21 -24.50 14.26
N HIS A 639 19.04 -23.87 13.08
CA HIS A 639 18.75 -22.45 12.94
C HIS A 639 17.32 -22.24 12.45
N PHE A 640 16.50 -21.59 13.27
CA PHE A 640 15.09 -21.35 13.00
C PHE A 640 14.82 -19.88 12.73
N SER A 641 13.85 -19.58 11.88
CA SER A 641 13.31 -18.23 11.73
C SER A 641 11.82 -18.17 12.02
N LEU A 642 11.43 -17.00 12.52
CA LEU A 642 10.06 -16.55 12.64
C LEU A 642 9.96 -15.30 11.75
N SER A 643 9.35 -15.45 10.58
CA SER A 643 9.35 -14.43 9.53
C SER A 643 8.49 -13.21 9.90
N ARG A 644 8.62 -12.12 9.13
CA ARG A 644 7.78 -10.92 9.31
C ARG A 644 6.28 -11.26 9.14
N SER A 645 5.97 -12.21 8.26
CA SER A 645 4.63 -12.71 7.99
C SER A 645 4.12 -13.72 9.04
N GLY A 646 4.85 -13.95 10.14
CA GLY A 646 4.46 -14.87 11.22
C GLY A 646 4.66 -16.36 10.93
N ILE A 647 5.43 -16.73 9.90
CA ILE A 647 5.72 -18.13 9.56
C ILE A 647 6.94 -18.58 10.36
N PHE A 648 6.82 -19.69 11.09
CA PHE A 648 7.93 -20.36 11.77
C PHE A 648 8.47 -21.52 10.93
N SER A 649 9.80 -21.59 10.77
CA SER A 649 10.47 -22.61 9.96
C SER A 649 11.89 -22.93 10.46
N LEU A 650 12.38 -24.11 10.09
CA LEU A 650 13.79 -24.48 10.20
C LEU A 650 14.52 -24.05 8.93
N ASP A 651 15.40 -23.06 9.02
CA ASP A 651 16.09 -22.47 7.85
C ASP A 651 17.25 -23.36 7.37
N ARG A 652 18.05 -23.89 8.31
CA ARG A 652 19.23 -24.72 8.05
C ARG A 652 19.71 -25.45 9.31
N ALA A 653 20.50 -26.48 9.12
CA ALA A 653 21.24 -27.17 10.18
C ALA A 653 22.75 -27.22 9.83
N GLU A 654 23.61 -27.16 10.84
CA GLU A 654 25.06 -27.29 10.68
C GLU A 654 25.67 -28.14 11.82
N ALA A 655 26.55 -29.08 11.49
CA ALA A 655 27.36 -29.78 12.48
C ALA A 655 28.57 -28.91 12.86
N VAL A 656 28.76 -28.70 14.16
CA VAL A 656 29.86 -27.96 14.74
C VAL A 656 30.86 -28.93 15.35
N ILE A 657 32.10 -28.85 14.87
CA ILE A 657 33.23 -29.69 15.28
C ILE A 657 34.30 -28.79 15.87
N GLU A 658 34.57 -28.91 17.17
CA GLU A 658 35.66 -28.21 17.83
C GLU A 658 36.87 -29.14 17.93
N ILE A 659 38.02 -28.73 17.37
CA ILE A 659 39.25 -29.53 17.36
C ILE A 659 40.35 -28.78 18.07
N THR A 660 41.09 -29.49 18.92
CA THR A 660 42.25 -29.01 19.65
C THR A 660 43.52 -29.33 18.85
N GLU A 661 44.16 -28.32 18.27
CA GLU A 661 45.41 -28.47 17.52
C GLU A 661 46.57 -27.72 18.22
N TRP A 662 47.76 -28.32 18.22
CA TRP A 662 48.98 -27.64 18.66
C TRP A 662 49.42 -26.67 17.57
N VAL A 663 49.50 -25.38 17.90
CA VAL A 663 49.94 -24.33 16.98
C VAL A 663 51.21 -23.70 17.54
N GLU A 664 52.24 -23.61 16.71
CA GLU A 664 53.49 -22.92 17.08
C GLU A 664 53.30 -21.41 17.01
N VAL A 665 53.61 -20.74 18.12
CA VAL A 665 53.51 -19.29 18.27
C VAL A 665 54.91 -18.75 18.56
N PRO A 666 55.41 -17.74 17.83
CA PRO A 666 56.70 -17.12 18.13
C PRO A 666 56.70 -16.51 19.54
N ARG A 667 57.77 -16.76 20.31
CA ARG A 667 57.96 -16.09 21.60
C ARG A 667 58.26 -14.61 21.36
N LYS A 668 57.46 -13.72 21.94
CA LYS A 668 57.78 -12.29 22.03
C LYS A 668 58.74 -12.08 23.20
N ASN A 669 59.84 -11.37 22.98
CA ASN A 669 60.78 -11.03 24.05
C ASN A 669 60.08 -10.20 25.14
N LEU A 670 60.11 -10.69 26.37
CA LEU A 670 59.95 -9.88 27.56
C LEU A 670 61.34 -9.39 27.97
N THR A 671 61.62 -8.11 27.77
CA THR A 671 62.78 -7.46 28.39
C THR A 671 62.49 -7.20 29.86
N VAL A 672 63.41 -7.65 30.70
CA VAL A 672 63.41 -7.47 32.16
C VAL A 672 63.63 -6.01 32.52
N ASP A 673 62.94 -5.54 33.55
CA ASP A 673 63.55 -4.59 34.50
C ASP A 673 63.36 -5.09 35.94
N ASN A 674 64.34 -4.78 36.79
CA ASN A 674 64.72 -5.61 37.93
C ASN A 674 64.09 -5.20 39.27
N SER A 675 63.47 -6.18 39.91
CA SER A 675 63.68 -6.67 41.29
C SER A 675 63.99 -5.70 42.46
N THR A 676 63.22 -5.85 43.54
CA THR A 676 63.73 -5.72 44.92
C THR A 676 62.96 -6.63 45.89
N SER A 677 63.66 -7.10 46.91
CA SER A 677 63.41 -8.24 47.80
C SER A 677 62.34 -8.11 48.90
N ALA A 678 61.85 -9.29 49.32
CA ALA A 678 61.59 -9.74 50.71
C ALA A 678 60.15 -9.72 51.32
N SER A 679 59.74 -10.93 51.72
CA SER A 679 59.06 -11.30 52.98
C SER A 679 57.59 -10.95 53.27
N ALA A 680 56.77 -12.01 53.17
CA ALA A 680 55.92 -12.59 54.23
C ALA A 680 54.61 -11.89 54.72
N ASN A 681 53.64 -12.78 54.95
CA ASN A 681 52.47 -12.72 55.85
C ASN A 681 51.18 -11.97 55.44
N ASN A 682 50.21 -12.83 55.12
CA ASN A 682 48.89 -12.96 55.78
C ASN A 682 47.71 -12.05 55.41
N THR A 683 46.55 -12.74 55.45
CA THR A 683 45.16 -12.25 55.62
C THR A 683 44.62 -11.32 54.53
N ASP A 684 43.36 -11.36 54.16
CA ASP A 684 42.27 -12.35 54.16
C ASP A 684 41.06 -11.57 53.59
N ALA A 685 40.03 -12.28 53.15
CA ALA A 685 38.63 -11.83 53.04
C ALA A 685 38.26 -10.42 52.51
N ASP A 686 37.38 -10.44 51.50
CA ASP A 686 36.27 -9.50 51.27
C ASP A 686 36.59 -8.02 50.90
N ALA A 687 35.76 -7.34 50.09
CA ALA A 687 34.61 -7.77 49.31
C ALA A 687 34.46 -6.88 48.06
N ARG A 688 33.60 -7.34 47.14
CA ARG A 688 32.79 -6.60 46.16
C ARG A 688 33.00 -5.07 46.12
N ASP A 689 33.31 -4.54 44.93
CA ASP A 689 32.24 -3.84 44.23
C ASP A 689 32.38 -3.78 42.69
N THR A 690 31.21 -3.74 42.07
CA THR A 690 30.87 -3.48 40.67
C THR A 690 30.87 -1.97 40.34
N PRO A 691 30.60 -1.50 39.10
CA PRO A 691 30.62 -2.14 37.77
C PRO A 691 31.38 -1.25 36.73
N GLU A 692 30.90 -1.25 35.47
CA GLU A 692 31.16 -0.29 34.38
C GLU A 692 32.49 -0.42 33.60
N GLU A 693 32.51 -0.19 32.29
CA GLU A 693 31.52 -0.44 31.21
C GLU A 693 32.28 -0.37 29.87
N ASN A 694 31.63 -0.76 28.76
CA ASN A 694 31.95 -0.32 27.38
C ASN A 694 33.26 -0.85 26.74
N ASN A 695 33.16 -1.61 25.64
CA ASN A 695 32.91 -1.15 24.24
C ASN A 695 34.12 -0.37 23.66
N ASP A 696 34.58 -0.59 22.42
CA ASP A 696 34.22 -1.58 21.40
C ASP A 696 35.40 -1.70 20.40
N LYS A 697 35.31 -2.64 19.46
CA LYS A 697 35.75 -2.62 18.02
C LYS A 697 36.62 -1.41 17.51
N LEU A 698 37.53 -1.54 16.52
CA LEU A 698 37.61 -2.51 15.41
C LEU A 698 39.01 -2.53 14.75
N GLU A 699 39.33 -3.68 14.15
CA GLU A 699 40.15 -3.98 12.96
C GLU A 699 41.19 -3.01 12.34
N THR A 700 42.37 -3.62 12.17
CA THR A 700 43.34 -3.55 11.06
C THR A 700 42.80 -3.37 9.63
N ASN A 701 43.64 -2.86 8.71
CA ASN A 701 43.84 -3.55 7.42
C ASN A 701 45.22 -3.27 6.78
N ASN A 702 45.58 -4.05 5.74
CA ASN A 702 46.98 -4.48 5.48
C ASN A 702 47.43 -4.45 3.98
N GLY A 703 48.74 -4.47 3.72
CA GLY A 703 49.39 -4.83 2.43
C GLY A 703 49.82 -3.70 1.45
N SER A 704 50.77 -3.87 0.51
CA SER A 704 51.76 -4.95 0.25
C SER A 704 52.83 -4.53 -0.82
N SER A 705 53.84 -5.40 -1.05
CA SER A 705 54.71 -5.62 -2.25
C SER A 705 56.04 -4.85 -2.54
N ASN A 706 57.15 -5.60 -2.38
CA ASN A 706 58.30 -5.90 -3.28
C ASN A 706 59.15 -4.83 -4.01
N LEU A 707 60.49 -4.86 -3.83
CA LEU A 707 61.49 -5.44 -4.78
C LEU A 707 62.95 -5.46 -4.22
N SER A 708 63.88 -6.12 -4.93
CA SER A 708 65.29 -6.50 -4.61
C SER A 708 66.30 -5.31 -4.51
N ASP A 709 67.56 -5.43 -4.06
CA ASP A 709 68.56 -6.49 -4.35
C ASP A 709 69.86 -6.50 -3.47
N SER A 710 70.54 -7.66 -3.44
CA SER A 710 72.00 -7.92 -3.29
C SER A 710 72.79 -7.81 -1.95
N SER A 711 73.61 -8.86 -1.74
CA SER A 711 74.92 -8.95 -1.04
C SER A 711 75.06 -9.01 0.49
N ALA A 712 75.06 -10.26 0.99
CA ALA A 712 76.01 -10.87 1.94
C ALA A 712 76.75 -10.01 3.00
N ASN A 713 76.40 -10.26 4.27
CA ASN A 713 77.41 -10.51 5.32
C ASN A 713 76.81 -11.44 6.39
N GLU A 714 77.56 -12.47 6.80
CA GLU A 714 77.06 -13.51 7.71
C GLU A 714 76.82 -12.97 9.12
N THR A 715 75.64 -13.23 9.69
CA THR A 715 75.38 -13.06 11.12
C THR A 715 74.64 -14.28 11.66
N ASN A 716 75.40 -15.20 12.26
CA ASN A 716 74.84 -16.29 13.07
C ASN A 716 74.08 -15.68 14.26
N THR A 717 72.76 -15.61 14.15
CA THR A 717 71.84 -15.22 15.21
C THR A 717 71.05 -16.44 15.65
N GLY A 718 71.01 -16.67 16.97
CA GLY A 718 70.52 -17.91 17.55
C GLY A 718 69.01 -18.12 17.42
N ASP A 719 68.65 -19.39 17.37
CA ASP A 719 67.28 -19.94 17.30
C ASP A 719 66.32 -19.32 18.34
N LEU A 720 65.38 -18.50 17.87
CA LEU A 720 64.29 -17.94 18.67
C LEU A 720 63.14 -18.95 18.76
N GLY A 721 63.31 -19.94 19.65
CA GLY A 721 62.41 -21.08 19.78
C GLY A 721 60.91 -20.74 19.87
N THR A 722 60.12 -21.42 19.04
CA THR A 722 58.65 -21.33 19.04
C THR A 722 58.05 -21.99 20.29
N GLU A 723 56.94 -21.44 20.79
CA GLU A 723 56.16 -22.04 21.86
C GLU A 723 54.93 -22.74 21.28
N ARG A 724 54.79 -24.05 21.48
CA ARG A 724 53.61 -24.80 21.03
C ARG A 724 52.45 -24.48 21.97
N LYS A 725 51.45 -23.72 21.49
CA LYS A 725 50.23 -23.40 22.24
C LYS A 725 49.03 -24.17 21.70
N LEU A 726 48.22 -24.65 22.63
CA LEU A 726 47.03 -25.43 22.34
C LEU A 726 45.91 -24.49 21.85
N LYS A 727 45.52 -24.59 20.57
CA LYS A 727 44.51 -23.70 19.97
C LYS A 727 43.27 -24.49 19.54
N LYS A 728 42.10 -24.06 20.02
CA LYS A 728 40.81 -24.58 19.56
C LYS A 728 40.48 -24.01 18.18
N ARG A 729 40.04 -24.86 17.26
CA ARG A 729 39.53 -24.49 15.92
C ARG A 729 38.12 -25.05 15.76
N THR A 730 37.20 -24.20 15.34
CA THR A 730 35.81 -24.61 15.09
C THR A 730 35.59 -24.79 13.59
N PHE A 731 35.17 -25.98 13.19
CA PHE A 731 34.71 -26.28 11.84
C PHE A 731 33.19 -26.37 11.84
N ARG A 732 32.57 -25.92 10.75
CA ARG A 732 31.12 -26.03 10.52
C ARG A 732 30.87 -26.78 9.22
N VAL A 733 30.08 -27.84 9.27
CA VAL A 733 29.68 -28.63 8.10
C VAL A 733 28.17 -28.45 7.94
N ALA A 734 27.72 -28.00 6.78
CA ALA A 734 26.29 -27.86 6.52
C ALA A 734 25.63 -29.25 6.47
N LEU A 735 24.54 -29.42 7.21
CA LEU A 735 23.71 -30.63 7.18
C LEU A 735 22.62 -30.47 6.13
N LYS A 736 22.19 -31.58 5.54
CA LYS A 736 21.10 -31.58 4.56
C LYS A 736 19.77 -31.53 5.31
N VAL A 737 18.93 -30.55 4.98
CA VAL A 737 17.58 -30.40 5.53
C VAL A 737 16.57 -30.69 4.43
N ILE A 738 15.61 -31.57 4.67
CA ILE A 738 14.53 -31.92 3.71
C ILE A 738 13.18 -31.79 4.41
N GLU A 739 12.28 -30.95 3.91
CA GLU A 739 10.91 -30.87 4.44
C GLU A 739 10.07 -32.08 3.99
N LYS A 740 9.48 -32.79 4.97
CA LYS A 740 8.63 -33.98 4.82
C LYS A 740 7.14 -33.71 5.12
N THR A 741 6.77 -32.46 5.41
CA THR A 741 5.43 -32.02 5.82
C THR A 741 4.31 -32.61 4.95
N THR A 742 3.30 -33.21 5.58
CA THR A 742 2.12 -33.80 4.94
C THR A 742 0.85 -32.99 5.22
N GLY A 743 -0.23 -33.26 4.47
CA GLY A 743 -1.53 -32.61 4.65
C GLY A 743 -1.55 -31.13 4.25
N PRO A 744 -2.52 -30.33 4.76
CA PRO A 744 -2.78 -28.97 4.27
C PRO A 744 -1.65 -27.95 4.47
N GLY A 745 -0.67 -28.24 5.34
CA GLY A 745 0.53 -27.42 5.54
C GLY A 745 1.65 -27.67 4.54
N MET A 746 1.54 -28.70 3.70
CA MET A 746 2.50 -29.04 2.65
C MET A 746 2.53 -27.94 1.57
N PRO A 747 3.71 -27.42 1.19
CA PRO A 747 3.85 -26.49 0.07
C PRO A 747 3.32 -27.07 -1.26
N ILE A 748 2.76 -26.22 -2.12
CA ILE A 748 2.34 -26.62 -3.47
C ILE A 748 3.56 -27.13 -4.26
N SER A 749 3.41 -28.26 -4.95
CA SER A 749 4.48 -28.82 -5.79
C SER A 749 4.83 -27.87 -6.94
N LYS A 750 6.07 -27.91 -7.45
CA LYS A 750 6.51 -27.03 -8.55
C LYS A 750 5.70 -27.26 -9.82
N GLU A 751 5.32 -28.52 -10.05
CA GLU A 751 4.53 -28.99 -11.17
C GLU A 751 3.10 -28.45 -11.09
N SER A 752 2.43 -28.67 -9.95
CA SER A 752 1.08 -28.15 -9.69
C SER A 752 1.03 -26.61 -9.71
N PHE A 753 2.06 -25.94 -9.19
CA PHE A 753 2.17 -24.49 -9.23
C PHE A 753 2.31 -23.95 -10.66
N ALA A 754 3.13 -24.60 -11.49
CA ALA A 754 3.30 -24.22 -12.90
C ALA A 754 2.01 -24.45 -13.72
N GLU A 755 1.28 -25.52 -13.43
CA GLU A 755 -0.03 -25.81 -14.04
C GLU A 755 -1.07 -24.75 -13.64
N ALA A 756 -1.26 -24.53 -12.33
CA ALA A 756 -2.14 -23.50 -11.78
C ALA A 756 -1.83 -22.11 -12.38
N LYS A 757 -0.55 -21.74 -12.44
CA LYS A 757 -0.11 -20.48 -13.03
C LYS A 757 -0.48 -20.35 -14.52
N ARG A 758 -0.17 -21.35 -15.34
CA ARG A 758 -0.53 -21.37 -16.78
C ARG A 758 -2.04 -21.20 -16.99
N LYS A 759 -2.84 -21.85 -16.14
CA LYS A 759 -4.30 -21.81 -16.15
C LYS A 759 -4.84 -20.43 -15.74
N LEU A 760 -4.29 -19.81 -14.70
CA LEU A 760 -4.62 -18.43 -14.31
C LEU A 760 -4.23 -17.43 -15.41
N GLU A 761 -3.04 -17.56 -16.02
CA GLU A 761 -2.59 -16.72 -17.13
C GLU A 761 -3.51 -16.83 -18.37
N ALA A 762 -4.05 -18.02 -18.65
CA ALA A 762 -5.03 -18.21 -19.72
C ALA A 762 -6.38 -17.52 -19.45
N LEU A 763 -6.86 -17.58 -18.20
CA LEU A 763 -8.06 -16.84 -17.76
C LEU A 763 -7.84 -15.32 -17.77
N ASP A 764 -6.69 -14.85 -17.29
CA ASP A 764 -6.30 -13.43 -17.35
C ASP A 764 -6.31 -12.89 -18.79
N LYS A 765 -5.79 -13.67 -19.75
CA LYS A 765 -5.83 -13.33 -21.17
C LYS A 765 -7.27 -13.28 -21.71
N LYS A 766 -8.13 -14.23 -21.34
CA LYS A 766 -9.54 -14.24 -21.75
C LYS A 766 -10.29 -13.02 -21.20
N ASP A 767 -10.09 -12.70 -19.93
CA ASP A 767 -10.73 -11.55 -19.30
C ASP A 767 -10.23 -10.21 -19.86
N ALA A 768 -8.97 -10.14 -20.28
CA ALA A 768 -8.41 -8.95 -20.93
C ALA A 768 -9.01 -8.74 -22.34
N GLU A 769 -9.14 -9.80 -23.14
CA GLU A 769 -9.77 -9.72 -24.46
C GLU A 769 -11.27 -9.40 -24.35
N ARG A 770 -11.98 -9.99 -23.37
CA ARG A 770 -13.38 -9.66 -23.04
C ARG A 770 -13.54 -8.17 -22.74
N ARG A 771 -12.71 -7.62 -21.84
CA ARG A 771 -12.73 -6.19 -21.48
C ARG A 771 -12.41 -5.30 -22.67
N ARG A 772 -11.41 -5.66 -23.48
CA ARG A 772 -11.04 -4.92 -24.70
C ARG A 772 -12.18 -4.91 -25.73
N THR A 773 -12.85 -6.04 -25.92
CA THR A 773 -13.99 -6.16 -26.84
C THR A 773 -15.14 -5.25 -26.40
N ALA A 774 -15.49 -5.29 -25.11
CA ALA A 774 -16.52 -4.41 -24.54
C ALA A 774 -16.14 -2.92 -24.60
N GLU A 775 -14.89 -2.56 -24.30
CA GLU A 775 -14.39 -1.18 -24.42
C GLU A 775 -14.50 -0.67 -25.86
N LEU A 776 -14.13 -1.50 -26.85
CA LEU A 776 -14.20 -1.12 -28.26
C LEU A 776 -15.64 -1.05 -28.79
N LYS A 777 -16.54 -1.92 -28.32
CA LYS A 777 -17.98 -1.84 -28.58
C LYS A 777 -18.55 -0.51 -28.07
N ASN A 778 -18.29 -0.18 -26.79
CA ASN A 778 -18.75 1.06 -26.17
C ASN A 778 -18.14 2.31 -26.84
N ASN A 779 -16.86 2.26 -27.24
CA ASN A 779 -16.20 3.35 -27.96
C ASN A 779 -16.78 3.56 -29.37
N LEU A 780 -17.17 2.49 -30.05
CA LEU A 780 -17.86 2.57 -31.34
C LEU A 780 -19.26 3.17 -31.19
N GLU A 781 -20.06 2.63 -30.27
CA GLU A 781 -21.41 3.09 -29.95
C GLU A 781 -21.43 4.58 -29.53
N GLY A 782 -20.55 4.97 -28.60
CA GLY A 782 -20.40 6.35 -28.16
C GLY A 782 -19.92 7.30 -29.25
N TYR A 783 -19.05 6.84 -30.16
CA TYR A 783 -18.65 7.62 -31.33
C TYR A 783 -19.82 7.81 -32.31
N ILE A 784 -20.65 6.79 -32.54
CA ILE A 784 -21.83 6.89 -33.39
C ILE A 784 -22.81 7.93 -32.83
N TYR A 785 -23.23 7.81 -31.57
CA TYR A 785 -24.20 8.73 -30.98
C TYR A 785 -23.70 10.17 -30.91
N SER A 786 -22.47 10.39 -30.43
CA SER A 786 -21.88 11.74 -30.37
C SER A 786 -21.63 12.37 -31.74
N THR A 787 -21.44 11.57 -32.79
CA THR A 787 -21.30 12.08 -34.16
C THR A 787 -22.66 12.42 -34.77
N LYS A 788 -23.70 11.58 -34.57
CA LYS A 788 -25.05 11.84 -35.08
C LYS A 788 -25.64 13.12 -34.51
N ASP A 789 -25.48 13.35 -33.21
CA ASP A 789 -25.86 14.59 -32.53
C ASP A 789 -25.16 15.81 -33.15
N LYS A 790 -23.82 15.77 -33.25
CA LYS A 790 -23.03 16.89 -33.80
C LYS A 790 -23.31 17.17 -35.28
N LEU A 791 -23.66 16.17 -36.09
CA LEU A 791 -23.99 16.32 -37.52
C LEU A 791 -25.22 17.21 -37.80
N GLY A 792 -26.11 17.39 -36.82
CA GLY A 792 -27.26 18.29 -36.92
C GLY A 792 -27.00 19.74 -36.51
N SER A 793 -25.80 20.07 -36.01
CA SER A 793 -25.50 21.42 -35.48
C SER A 793 -25.15 22.45 -36.56
N GLU A 794 -25.59 23.70 -36.37
CA GLU A 794 -25.27 24.84 -37.26
C GLU A 794 -23.75 25.07 -37.40
N GLU A 795 -22.96 24.68 -36.39
CA GLU A 795 -21.50 24.72 -36.41
C GLU A 795 -20.90 23.69 -37.37
N PHE A 796 -21.47 22.48 -37.43
CA PHE A 796 -21.03 21.44 -38.38
C PHE A 796 -21.31 21.84 -39.83
N GLU A 797 -22.39 22.59 -40.09
CA GLU A 797 -22.70 23.09 -41.42
C GLU A 797 -21.63 24.03 -41.98
N LYS A 798 -20.96 24.78 -41.11
CA LYS A 798 -19.90 25.73 -41.49
C LYS A 798 -18.61 25.03 -41.96
N VAL A 799 -18.50 23.71 -41.73
CA VAL A 799 -17.28 22.90 -42.00
C VAL A 799 -17.52 21.66 -42.86
N SER A 800 -18.75 21.36 -43.27
CA SER A 800 -19.10 20.17 -44.07
C SER A 800 -20.16 20.48 -45.11
N SER A 801 -20.10 19.82 -46.28
CA SER A 801 -21.20 19.91 -47.25
C SER A 801 -22.35 19.00 -46.87
N GLU A 802 -23.57 19.36 -47.26
CA GLU A 802 -24.78 18.55 -47.06
C GLU A 802 -24.59 17.09 -47.52
N GLN A 803 -24.01 16.89 -48.71
CA GLN A 803 -23.71 15.56 -49.25
C GLN A 803 -22.67 14.78 -48.42
N GLN A 804 -21.69 15.46 -47.80
CA GLN A 804 -20.76 14.82 -46.84
C GLN A 804 -21.50 14.40 -45.56
N ARG A 805 -22.38 15.25 -45.02
CA ARG A 805 -23.17 14.94 -43.82
C ARG A 805 -24.12 13.77 -44.07
N GLN A 806 -24.84 13.78 -45.20
CA GLN A 806 -25.79 12.72 -45.55
C GLN A 806 -25.08 11.38 -45.75
N SER A 807 -24.01 11.34 -46.55
CA SER A 807 -23.24 10.09 -46.77
C SER A 807 -22.61 9.56 -45.48
N PHE A 808 -22.19 10.44 -44.57
CA PHE A 808 -21.68 10.01 -43.27
C PHE A 808 -22.80 9.51 -42.34
N MET A 809 -23.97 10.16 -42.32
CA MET A 809 -25.14 9.71 -41.59
C MET A 809 -25.62 8.32 -42.06
N GLU A 810 -25.65 8.08 -43.38
CA GLU A 810 -25.93 6.77 -43.96
C GLU A 810 -24.93 5.70 -43.47
N LYS A 811 -23.63 6.04 -43.44
CA LYS A 811 -22.60 5.12 -42.92
C LYS A 811 -22.70 4.88 -41.42
N LEU A 812 -23.10 5.89 -40.64
CA LEU A 812 -23.33 5.76 -39.20
C LEU A 812 -24.56 4.88 -38.90
N ASN A 813 -25.62 5.00 -39.70
CA ASN A 813 -26.78 4.09 -39.64
C ASN A 813 -26.39 2.65 -39.97
N GLU A 814 -25.67 2.40 -41.07
CA GLU A 814 -25.22 1.06 -41.47
C GLU A 814 -24.39 0.36 -40.37
N VAL A 815 -23.54 1.11 -39.66
CA VAL A 815 -22.71 0.55 -38.59
C VAL A 815 -23.48 0.37 -37.28
N GLU A 816 -24.49 1.20 -37.00
CA GLU A 816 -25.42 1.00 -35.87
C GLU A 816 -26.33 -0.21 -36.11
N ASP A 817 -26.92 -0.34 -37.30
CA ASP A 817 -27.74 -1.49 -37.67
C ASP A 817 -26.95 -2.80 -37.55
N TRP A 818 -25.68 -2.79 -37.98
CA TRP A 818 -24.77 -3.92 -37.76
C TRP A 818 -24.50 -4.19 -36.27
N LEU A 819 -24.26 -3.15 -35.46
CA LEU A 819 -23.95 -3.27 -34.03
C LEU A 819 -25.05 -4.02 -33.25
N TYR A 820 -26.31 -3.87 -33.66
CA TYR A 820 -27.48 -4.52 -33.06
C TYR A 820 -27.96 -5.78 -33.83
N THR A 821 -27.25 -6.22 -34.87
CA THR A 821 -27.53 -7.45 -35.62
C THR A 821 -26.32 -8.38 -35.62
N ASP A 822 -25.55 -8.44 -36.70
CA ASP A 822 -24.40 -9.36 -36.83
C ASP A 822 -23.22 -8.97 -35.89
N GLY A 823 -23.30 -7.81 -35.24
CA GLY A 823 -22.27 -7.24 -34.37
C GLY A 823 -22.36 -7.63 -32.89
N GLU A 824 -23.33 -8.44 -32.46
CA GLU A 824 -23.49 -8.78 -31.03
C GLU A 824 -22.26 -9.52 -30.46
N ASP A 825 -21.82 -10.58 -31.16
CA ASP A 825 -20.70 -11.46 -30.80
C ASP A 825 -19.37 -11.11 -31.53
N ALA A 826 -19.27 -9.93 -32.13
CA ALA A 826 -18.12 -9.54 -32.95
C ALA A 826 -16.82 -9.38 -32.14
N SER A 827 -15.68 -9.59 -32.81
CA SER A 827 -14.36 -9.48 -32.19
C SER A 827 -13.93 -8.03 -31.93
N ALA A 828 -13.03 -7.83 -30.97
CA ALA A 828 -12.34 -6.56 -30.75
C ALA A 828 -11.75 -5.95 -32.04
N THR A 829 -11.24 -6.79 -32.94
CA THR A 829 -10.70 -6.37 -34.24
C THR A 829 -11.75 -5.83 -35.21
N GLU A 830 -12.98 -6.35 -35.17
CA GLU A 830 -14.07 -5.89 -36.04
C GLU A 830 -14.67 -4.57 -35.54
N PHE A 831 -14.86 -4.42 -34.22
CA PHE A 831 -15.26 -3.14 -33.62
C PHE A 831 -14.23 -2.04 -33.90
N GLN A 832 -12.93 -2.33 -33.72
CA GLN A 832 -11.86 -1.38 -34.04
C GLN A 832 -11.86 -1.01 -35.52
N GLY A 833 -11.95 -1.99 -36.42
CA GLY A 833 -11.96 -1.75 -37.87
C GLY A 833 -13.12 -0.85 -38.31
N ARG A 834 -14.32 -1.05 -37.75
CA ARG A 834 -15.47 -0.17 -38.03
C ARG A 834 -15.34 1.22 -37.41
N LEU A 835 -14.78 1.32 -36.20
CA LEU A 835 -14.50 2.62 -35.59
C LEU A 835 -13.49 3.42 -36.42
N ASP A 836 -12.44 2.77 -36.92
CA ASP A 836 -11.44 3.41 -37.79
C ASP A 836 -12.01 3.82 -39.15
N MET A 837 -12.94 3.03 -39.72
CA MET A 837 -13.69 3.41 -40.93
C MET A 837 -14.54 4.67 -40.71
N LEU A 838 -15.23 4.79 -39.58
CA LEU A 838 -16.04 5.98 -39.26
C LEU A 838 -15.18 7.20 -38.92
N LYS A 839 -14.03 7.00 -38.25
CA LYS A 839 -13.04 8.05 -37.97
C LYS A 839 -12.35 8.58 -39.22
N ALA A 840 -12.05 7.73 -40.19
CA ALA A 840 -11.49 8.15 -41.48
C ALA A 840 -12.39 9.16 -42.23
N ILE A 841 -13.71 9.13 -41.98
CA ILE A 841 -14.68 10.09 -42.52
C ILE A 841 -14.85 11.29 -41.57
N GLY A 842 -15.00 11.04 -40.27
CA GLY A 842 -15.33 12.07 -39.27
C GLY A 842 -14.17 12.93 -38.81
N ASP A 843 -12.98 12.37 -38.55
CA ASP A 843 -11.82 13.10 -38.01
C ASP A 843 -11.44 14.34 -38.87
N PRO A 844 -11.45 14.29 -40.23
CA PRO A 844 -11.24 15.48 -41.06
C PRO A 844 -12.34 16.55 -40.95
N ILE A 845 -13.54 16.21 -40.48
CA ILE A 845 -14.63 17.15 -40.21
C ILE A 845 -14.47 17.72 -38.79
N PHE A 846 -14.25 16.87 -37.78
CA PHE A 846 -13.98 17.28 -36.40
C PHE A 846 -12.75 18.20 -36.30
N PHE A 847 -11.66 17.90 -37.02
CA PHE A 847 -10.50 18.80 -37.09
C PHE A 847 -10.86 20.20 -37.62
N ARG A 848 -11.73 20.29 -38.65
CA ARG A 848 -12.19 21.58 -39.18
C ARG A 848 -13.12 22.30 -38.20
N TYR A 849 -13.97 21.55 -37.49
CA TYR A 849 -14.86 22.05 -36.44
C TYR A 849 -14.07 22.66 -35.27
N ASP A 850 -13.09 21.95 -34.71
CA ASP A 850 -12.25 22.44 -33.61
C ASP A 850 -11.51 23.73 -34.01
N GLU A 851 -10.98 23.75 -35.23
CA GLU A 851 -10.28 24.90 -35.82
C GLU A 851 -11.15 26.14 -36.01
N LEU A 852 -12.50 26.04 -36.07
CA LEU A 852 -13.39 27.21 -36.07
C LEU A 852 -13.19 28.06 -34.82
N THR A 853 -12.88 27.45 -33.67
CA THR A 853 -12.73 28.16 -32.39
C THR A 853 -11.27 28.32 -31.98
N ALA A 854 -10.44 27.30 -32.23
CA ALA A 854 -9.02 27.32 -31.86
C ALA A 854 -8.24 28.36 -32.66
N ARG A 855 -8.45 28.45 -33.98
CA ARG A 855 -7.69 29.34 -34.87
C ARG A 855 -7.94 30.83 -34.59
N PRO A 856 -9.19 31.32 -34.40
CA PRO A 856 -9.42 32.71 -34.00
C PRO A 856 -8.81 33.04 -32.63
N ALA A 857 -8.95 32.16 -31.63
CA ALA A 857 -8.40 32.36 -30.29
C ALA A 857 -6.86 32.42 -30.29
N ALA A 858 -6.20 31.53 -31.04
CA ALA A 858 -4.75 31.57 -31.23
C ALA A 858 -4.31 32.86 -31.94
N SER A 859 -5.06 33.29 -32.96
CA SER A 859 -4.80 34.53 -33.70
C SER A 859 -4.99 35.79 -32.84
N GLU A 860 -5.99 35.80 -31.95
CA GLU A 860 -6.22 36.89 -31.01
C GLU A 860 -5.11 36.96 -29.95
N HIS A 861 -4.72 35.83 -29.37
CA HIS A 861 -3.58 35.75 -28.45
C HIS A 861 -2.29 36.26 -29.10
N ALA A 862 -2.02 35.86 -30.34
CA ALA A 862 -0.88 36.36 -31.12
C ALA A 862 -0.96 37.88 -31.35
N ARG A 863 -2.13 38.41 -31.73
CA ARG A 863 -2.35 39.86 -31.87
C ARG A 863 -2.09 40.61 -30.55
N LYS A 864 -2.66 40.15 -29.44
CA LYS A 864 -2.44 40.75 -28.11
C LYS A 864 -0.96 40.76 -27.73
N TYR A 865 -0.26 39.65 -27.90
CA TYR A 865 1.17 39.53 -27.63
C TYR A 865 2.00 40.52 -28.47
N LEU A 866 1.66 40.69 -29.75
CA LEU A 866 2.31 41.67 -30.64
C LEU A 866 2.03 43.13 -30.22
N THR A 867 0.80 43.46 -29.83
CA THR A 867 0.44 44.82 -29.37
C THR A 867 1.19 45.21 -28.09
N GLU A 868 1.28 44.29 -27.13
CA GLU A 868 2.00 44.49 -25.87
C GLU A 868 3.53 44.64 -26.12
N LEU A 869 4.12 43.82 -26.99
CA LEU A 869 5.50 43.99 -27.44
C LEU A 869 5.73 45.37 -28.10
N GLN A 870 4.82 45.81 -28.98
CA GLN A 870 4.90 47.15 -29.60
C GLN A 870 4.81 48.28 -28.56
N GLN A 871 4.12 48.08 -27.45
CA GLN A 871 4.11 49.06 -26.35
C GLN A 871 5.44 49.07 -25.60
N VAL A 872 5.99 47.91 -25.25
CA VAL A 872 7.32 47.79 -24.62
C VAL A 872 8.41 48.44 -25.49
N THR A 873 8.41 48.22 -26.80
CA THR A 873 9.37 48.86 -27.73
C THR A 873 9.23 50.38 -27.73
N ARG A 874 8.01 50.93 -27.79
CA ARG A 874 7.76 52.39 -27.72
C ARG A 874 8.22 52.99 -26.39
N GLU A 875 8.12 52.26 -25.29
CA GLU A 875 8.61 52.72 -24.00
C GLU A 875 10.14 52.63 -23.88
N ALA A 876 10.77 51.59 -24.45
CA ALA A 876 12.22 51.51 -24.56
C ALA A 876 12.80 52.66 -25.39
N GLU A 877 12.14 53.07 -26.48
CA GLU A 877 12.50 54.25 -27.27
C GLU A 877 12.35 55.56 -26.47
N LYS A 878 11.24 55.72 -25.72
CA LYS A 878 11.08 56.88 -24.82
C LYS A 878 12.18 56.95 -23.76
N LEU A 879 12.56 55.82 -23.16
CA LEU A 879 13.65 55.75 -22.19
C LEU A 879 15.00 56.09 -22.83
N LYS A 880 15.28 55.56 -24.02
CA LYS A 880 16.49 55.87 -24.79
C LYS A 880 16.61 57.37 -25.09
N ASN A 881 15.53 58.00 -25.54
CA ASN A 881 15.50 59.43 -25.85
C ASN A 881 15.67 60.27 -24.58
N TRP A 882 14.90 59.98 -23.52
CA TRP A 882 15.03 60.66 -22.22
C TRP A 882 16.46 60.57 -21.66
N LEU A 883 17.11 59.40 -21.76
CA LEU A 883 18.48 59.22 -21.30
C LEU A 883 19.46 60.09 -22.10
N SER A 884 19.33 60.09 -23.44
CA SER A 884 20.14 60.94 -24.32
C SER A 884 19.98 62.43 -24.01
N ASP A 885 18.75 62.88 -23.79
CA ASP A 885 18.45 64.27 -23.45
C ASP A 885 19.03 64.66 -22.08
N LYS A 886 18.86 63.80 -21.07
CA LYS A 886 19.40 64.03 -19.72
C LYS A 886 20.92 63.92 -19.62
N GLU A 887 21.56 63.06 -20.40
CA GLU A 887 23.01 63.07 -20.56
C GLU A 887 23.51 64.37 -21.23
N ALA A 888 22.77 64.90 -22.20
CA ALA A 888 23.12 66.16 -22.86
C ALA A 888 22.91 67.39 -21.95
N GLU A 889 21.89 67.39 -21.09
CA GLU A 889 21.71 68.38 -20.02
C GLU A 889 22.83 68.28 -18.96
N GLN A 890 23.15 67.08 -18.50
CA GLN A 890 24.18 66.86 -17.48
C GLN A 890 25.57 67.30 -17.96
N LYS A 891 25.90 67.09 -19.25
CA LYS A 891 27.16 67.59 -19.86
C LYS A 891 27.29 69.12 -19.88
N LYS A 892 26.17 69.86 -19.77
CA LYS A 892 26.14 71.32 -19.69
C LYS A 892 26.13 71.85 -18.24
N THR A 893 26.05 70.96 -17.25
CA THR A 893 25.86 71.28 -15.84
C THR A 893 27.20 71.26 -15.10
N SER A 894 27.44 72.23 -14.21
CA SER A 894 28.68 72.32 -13.42
C SER A 894 28.78 71.17 -12.40
N GLY A 895 29.99 70.65 -12.19
CA GLY A 895 30.25 69.55 -11.24
C GLY A 895 29.95 69.87 -9.77
N PHE A 896 29.72 71.14 -9.44
CA PHE A 896 29.34 71.61 -8.09
C PHE A 896 27.83 71.91 -7.95
N SER A 897 27.05 71.77 -9.03
CA SER A 897 25.60 71.98 -9.02
C SER A 897 24.84 70.65 -8.99
N LYS A 898 23.57 70.66 -8.52
CA LYS A 898 22.72 69.47 -8.46
C LYS A 898 22.63 68.83 -9.86
N PRO A 899 22.82 67.50 -10.00
CA PRO A 899 22.78 66.84 -11.30
C PRO A 899 21.39 66.90 -11.94
N ALA A 900 21.36 66.91 -13.27
CA ALA A 900 20.15 67.00 -14.10
C ALA A 900 19.28 65.73 -14.05
N PHE A 901 19.88 64.61 -13.64
CA PHE A 901 19.24 63.33 -13.35
C PHE A 901 20.14 62.50 -12.42
N THR A 902 19.58 61.51 -11.75
CA THR A 902 20.27 60.64 -10.79
C THR A 902 20.32 59.19 -11.28
N SER A 903 21.30 58.42 -10.79
CA SER A 903 21.36 56.97 -11.06
C SER A 903 20.10 56.24 -10.57
N THR A 904 19.51 56.67 -9.45
CA THR A 904 18.24 56.15 -8.94
C THR A 904 17.08 56.33 -9.93
N GLU A 905 16.98 57.47 -10.61
CA GLU A 905 15.97 57.71 -11.64
C GLU A 905 16.19 56.85 -12.89
N VAL A 906 17.45 56.61 -13.28
CA VAL A 906 17.79 55.68 -14.38
C VAL A 906 17.38 54.26 -14.01
N TYR A 907 17.80 53.77 -12.84
CA TYR A 907 17.47 52.42 -12.39
C TYR A 907 15.95 52.21 -12.22
N GLY A 908 15.22 53.21 -11.71
CA GLY A 908 13.76 53.17 -11.63
C GLY A 908 13.11 52.99 -13.01
N LYS A 909 13.47 53.82 -13.99
CA LYS A 909 12.91 53.70 -15.35
C LYS A 909 13.31 52.41 -16.08
N VAL A 910 14.50 51.87 -15.80
CA VAL A 910 14.91 50.56 -16.30
C VAL A 910 14.10 49.44 -15.65
N LEU A 911 13.80 49.54 -14.35
CA LEU A 911 12.95 48.59 -13.62
C LEU A 911 11.51 48.60 -14.17
N ASP A 912 10.92 49.79 -14.37
CA ASP A 912 9.59 49.95 -14.97
C ASP A 912 9.47 49.23 -16.33
N LEU A 913 10.54 49.29 -17.14
CA LEU A 913 10.60 48.60 -18.43
C LEU A 913 10.82 47.09 -18.28
N GLN A 914 11.64 46.66 -17.31
CA GLN A 914 11.84 45.24 -17.00
C GLN A 914 10.55 44.56 -16.51
N ASP A 915 9.76 45.23 -15.67
CA ASP A 915 8.48 44.71 -15.20
C ASP A 915 7.46 44.56 -16.35
N LYS A 916 7.48 45.47 -17.33
CA LYS A 916 6.65 45.36 -18.55
C LYS A 916 7.13 44.27 -19.51
N VAL A 917 8.44 44.06 -19.64
CA VAL A 917 8.99 42.87 -20.34
C VAL A 917 8.56 41.59 -19.62
N ALA A 918 8.55 41.58 -18.29
CA ALA A 918 8.08 40.44 -17.49
C ALA A 918 6.57 40.21 -17.62
N SER A 919 5.74 41.25 -17.76
CA SER A 919 4.29 41.09 -17.95
C SER A 919 3.94 40.50 -19.32
N VAL A 920 4.66 40.85 -20.39
CA VAL A 920 4.51 40.22 -21.72
C VAL A 920 4.78 38.71 -21.66
N ASN A 921 5.87 38.31 -20.98
CA ASN A 921 6.21 36.90 -20.78
C ASN A 921 5.24 36.14 -19.86
N ARG A 922 4.32 36.84 -19.18
CA ARG A 922 3.28 36.28 -18.31
C ARG A 922 1.90 36.23 -18.96
N ILE A 923 1.74 36.66 -20.22
CA ILE A 923 0.46 36.54 -20.93
C ILE A 923 0.08 35.05 -20.98
N PRO A 924 -1.04 34.63 -20.35
CA PRO A 924 -1.40 33.23 -20.30
C PRO A 924 -1.92 32.79 -21.67
N LYS A 925 -1.47 31.61 -22.13
CA LYS A 925 -2.06 30.95 -23.30
C LYS A 925 -3.57 30.79 -23.09
N PRO A 926 -4.40 30.88 -24.14
CA PRO A 926 -5.82 30.57 -24.03
C PRO A 926 -5.98 29.17 -23.46
N LYS A 927 -6.79 29.01 -22.41
CA LYS A 927 -7.18 27.67 -21.96
C LYS A 927 -8.02 27.03 -23.07
N PRO A 928 -7.84 25.74 -23.38
CA PRO A 928 -8.77 25.02 -24.23
C PRO A 928 -10.19 25.22 -23.72
N LYS A 929 -11.16 25.44 -24.61
CA LYS A 929 -12.57 25.32 -24.24
C LYS A 929 -12.81 23.85 -23.93
N VAL A 930 -12.88 23.53 -22.65
CA VAL A 930 -13.45 22.25 -22.19
C VAL A 930 -14.96 22.40 -22.35
N GLU A 931 -15.57 21.63 -23.26
CA GLU A 931 -17.02 21.46 -23.31
C GLU A 931 -17.48 21.03 -21.91
N LYS A 932 -18.48 21.73 -21.34
CA LYS A 932 -19.06 21.28 -20.07
C LYS A 932 -19.89 20.04 -20.40
N PRO A 933 -19.83 18.96 -19.60
CA PRO A 933 -20.82 17.92 -19.71
C PRO A 933 -22.19 18.54 -19.42
N ASP A 934 -23.15 18.31 -20.31
CA ASP A 934 -24.50 18.79 -20.12
C ASP A 934 -25.14 18.15 -18.89
N LYS A 935 -26.05 18.90 -18.27
CA LYS A 935 -26.79 18.40 -17.12
C LYS A 935 -27.76 17.33 -17.62
N ALA A 936 -27.68 16.14 -17.04
CA ALA A 936 -28.78 15.19 -17.14
C ALA A 936 -30.05 15.84 -16.58
N GLU A 937 -31.02 16.12 -17.45
CA GLU A 937 -32.36 16.49 -17.02
C GLU A 937 -33.03 15.26 -16.40
N THR A 938 -33.66 15.46 -15.25
CA THR A 938 -34.34 14.39 -14.53
C THR A 938 -35.79 14.39 -14.99
N GLU A 939 -36.21 13.35 -15.71
CA GLU A 939 -37.60 13.20 -16.11
C GLU A 939 -38.50 13.13 -14.87
N SER A 940 -39.40 14.10 -14.73
CA SER A 940 -40.52 14.03 -13.81
C SER A 940 -41.76 13.63 -14.59
N VAL A 941 -42.28 12.44 -14.28
CA VAL A 941 -43.53 11.91 -14.85
C VAL A 941 -44.68 12.86 -14.52
N GLY A 942 -45.44 13.26 -15.53
CA GLY A 942 -46.65 14.06 -15.37
C GLY A 942 -47.92 13.19 -15.31
N GLU A 943 -48.95 13.67 -14.62
CA GLU A 943 -50.33 13.23 -14.81
C GLU A 943 -51.25 14.47 -14.81
N ALA A 944 -52.42 14.35 -15.44
CA ALA A 944 -52.99 15.45 -16.24
C ALA A 944 -54.32 16.04 -15.75
N ASN A 945 -54.74 17.09 -16.48
CA ASN A 945 -56.11 17.62 -16.69
C ASN A 945 -56.56 18.84 -15.88
N ALA A 946 -56.77 19.97 -16.57
CA ALA A 946 -58.12 20.45 -16.87
C ALA A 946 -58.12 21.58 -17.93
N THR A 947 -58.98 21.45 -18.94
CA THR A 947 -59.37 22.46 -19.94
C THR A 947 -60.08 23.66 -19.28
N ASP A 948 -59.66 24.90 -19.54
CA ASP A 948 -60.17 25.80 -20.59
C ASP A 948 -61.65 26.24 -20.44
N SER A 949 -61.89 27.54 -20.17
CA SER A 949 -62.68 28.42 -21.06
C SER A 949 -63.06 29.81 -20.47
N THR A 950 -62.55 30.87 -21.12
CA THR A 950 -63.20 32.16 -21.43
C THR A 950 -63.85 33.09 -20.38
N SER A 951 -63.25 34.30 -20.27
CA SER A 951 -63.78 35.60 -20.78
C SER A 951 -64.27 36.71 -19.82
N GLY A 952 -63.83 37.94 -20.15
CA GLY A 952 -64.46 39.24 -19.88
C GLY A 952 -64.28 39.86 -18.49
N GLU A 953 -64.28 41.19 -18.31
CA GLU A 953 -63.88 42.29 -19.22
C GLU A 953 -63.70 43.61 -18.39
N THR A 954 -62.94 44.56 -18.93
CA THR A 954 -63.00 46.03 -18.68
C THR A 954 -62.96 46.69 -17.27
N SER A 955 -62.10 47.72 -17.20
CA SER A 955 -62.25 49.00 -16.46
C SER A 955 -62.25 49.02 -14.92
N SER A 956 -61.81 50.06 -14.21
CA SER A 956 -60.74 51.07 -14.28
C SER A 956 -61.08 52.15 -13.23
N LYS A 957 -60.07 52.67 -12.50
CA LYS A 957 -60.17 53.76 -11.50
C LYS A 957 -61.03 53.41 -10.25
N ASP A 958 -60.62 53.78 -9.04
CA ASP A 958 -60.27 55.16 -8.66
C ASP A 958 -59.16 55.29 -7.60
N GLN A 959 -58.67 56.52 -7.46
CA GLN A 959 -57.85 56.96 -6.33
C GLN A 959 -58.76 57.36 -5.16
N THR A 960 -58.37 57.10 -3.90
CA THR A 960 -58.11 58.18 -2.91
C THR A 960 -57.66 57.67 -1.52
N THR A 961 -56.54 58.23 -1.06
CA THR A 961 -56.20 58.72 0.29
C THR A 961 -56.60 57.97 1.59
N SER A 962 -55.56 57.84 2.42
CA SER A 962 -55.51 58.21 3.86
C SER A 962 -56.23 57.38 4.92
N ASP A 963 -55.40 56.59 5.62
CA ASP A 963 -54.96 56.86 7.01
C ASP A 963 -55.80 56.34 8.20
N SER A 964 -55.05 56.00 9.25
CA SER A 964 -55.44 55.74 10.64
C SER A 964 -56.29 54.50 10.99
N GLY A 965 -55.68 53.62 11.77
CA GLY A 965 -56.12 53.48 13.17
C GLY A 965 -56.82 52.17 13.59
N ASN A 966 -56.08 51.32 14.31
CA ASN A 966 -56.50 50.37 15.36
C ASN A 966 -57.60 49.33 15.01
N VAL A 967 -57.28 48.03 15.03
CA VAL A 967 -57.14 47.20 16.27
C VAL A 967 -58.45 47.11 17.06
N ALA A 968 -59.17 46.02 16.82
CA ALA A 968 -59.94 45.27 17.81
C ALA A 968 -60.14 43.84 17.29
N ASP A 969 -59.96 42.86 18.19
CA ASP A 969 -60.76 41.64 18.38
C ASP A 969 -61.14 40.71 17.20
N ASP A 970 -61.31 39.40 17.37
CA ASP A 970 -60.92 38.42 18.42
C ASP A 970 -61.32 37.02 17.88
N LYS A 971 -60.58 35.96 18.23
CA LYS A 971 -60.83 34.51 17.95
C LYS A 971 -61.05 34.08 16.46
N ALA A 972 -60.36 33.08 15.91
CA ALA A 972 -60.13 31.69 16.36
C ALA A 972 -61.38 30.78 16.23
N HIS A 973 -61.12 29.52 15.87
CA HIS A 973 -62.05 28.39 15.67
C HIS A 973 -62.86 28.43 14.34
N ASP A 974 -62.97 27.34 13.55
CA ASP A 974 -62.62 25.92 13.79
C ASP A 974 -62.09 25.16 12.54
N GLU A 975 -61.33 24.11 12.85
CA GLU A 975 -61.23 22.78 12.19
C GLU A 975 -61.45 22.62 10.66
N LEU A 976 -60.35 22.35 9.94
CA LEU A 976 -60.10 21.04 9.31
C LEU A 976 -58.62 20.86 8.89
#